data_AF-A0A1Y2DI43-F1
#
_entry.id   AF-A0A1Y2DI43-F1
#
_cell.length_a   1.000
_cell.length_b   1.000
_cell.length_c   1.000
_cell.angle_alpha   90.00
_cell.angle_beta   90.00
_cell.angle_gamma   90.00
#
_symmetry.space_group_name_H-M   'P 1'
#
loop_
_entity.id
_entity.type
_entity.pdbx_description
1 polymer ?
#
loop_
_entity_poly.entity_id
_entity_poly.type
_entity_poly.pdbx_seq_one_letter_code
_entity_poly.pdbx_strand_id
1 'polypeptide(L)'
;MSTIKGAAGKGKKTLKPGAEDKREDVLQAVIIADSFQTRFIPFSLEKPRCLFPLANTPLIEYTLEFLAMNGVQEVFIYAGAHQEQIESYIRQSRWTPISRSCPFVDLQFIRVSDARSIGDFLRDLDKRSIIGGDFVLVHGDLVSNVMLDGALAAHRARKEANRDAIMTMVLREGGEHEHQTKVNGITPIFALDPRQRRCLHYEEMNPFQEDRYTTLDEDVLKNHELEIRTDLIDAQIDICTPDVLALWSESFDYELPRANYLHGVLKDYELNGKTIHTEIVSEGYSARATNLQMFEAISRDVLSGWAYPFVPDSNLVKGHTYKSWDDNVYREDGVQLGVDCDVSSSILGRDTQVGPQTTVSDSVIGRNCRIGSNVRISDSYIWDDAIVEDGAVVEHSLIAEYVVIGKSAHILPGSLLASGVHVSDNITIRPSTVLSILSSESTSVPHDTELLGPQGKGARYKDPDFDDLDEDDPVRLQKSLIYTLDDYNFDASTISTFSPDFDEDTLAEFESHQSPTTNQESRSRLSSFASDDSGNGGSGSFLSEAVHGLLDALRGEGGDFDSEKLEFMSLRLANDASDVAVRRAVATAFVRRAVELLKVDGEGLEPSKAAKTVLTERPGAQTFVAEVGVGSGSVKEQIEFALAVQRACVSSAKVIEVARAGNLLAALFQHMYQEEILEEDGILGWWIDSRASEGEGAQGENMRGVKEKCKVLVDWLEDAEEEDSDESDDE
;
A
#
# COMPACT_ATOMS: atom_id res chain seq x y z
N MET A 1 53.86 -68.24 -9.73
CA MET A 1 54.23 -67.80 -11.11
C MET A 1 53.09 -66.92 -11.59
N SER A 2 53.24 -65.70 -12.08
CA SER A 2 54.37 -64.80 -12.27
C SER A 2 53.75 -63.41 -12.41
N THR A 3 54.32 -62.46 -11.69
CA THR A 3 54.14 -61.01 -11.79
C THR A 3 54.26 -60.52 -13.23
N ILE A 4 53.41 -59.57 -13.67
CA ILE A 4 53.80 -58.43 -14.53
C ILE A 4 52.92 -57.20 -14.17
N LYS A 5 53.58 -56.17 -13.62
CA LYS A 5 53.11 -54.78 -13.54
C LYS A 5 53.33 -54.11 -14.91
N GLY A 6 52.37 -53.30 -15.36
CA GLY A 6 52.51 -52.48 -16.58
C GLY A 6 51.72 -51.16 -16.48
N ALA A 7 52.47 -50.10 -16.17
CA ALA A 7 52.30 -48.66 -16.44
C ALA A 7 50.89 -48.03 -16.66
N ALA A 8 50.65 -46.99 -15.86
CA ALA A 8 49.57 -46.02 -16.00
C ALA A 8 49.78 -45.07 -17.19
N GLY A 9 48.72 -44.86 -17.98
CA GLY A 9 48.57 -43.76 -18.92
C GLY A 9 47.21 -43.08 -18.67
N LYS A 10 47.24 -41.82 -18.23
CA LYS A 10 46.05 -40.99 -18.00
C LYS A 10 45.41 -40.63 -19.35
N GLY A 11 44.20 -41.12 -19.58
CA GLY A 11 43.27 -40.60 -20.60
C GLY A 11 42.03 -40.04 -19.91
N LYS A 12 41.86 -38.71 -19.95
CA LYS A 12 40.65 -37.99 -19.53
C LYS A 12 39.45 -38.52 -20.33
N LYS A 13 38.51 -39.20 -19.67
CA LYS A 13 37.15 -39.40 -20.22
C LYS A 13 36.37 -38.10 -20.02
N THR A 14 35.99 -37.48 -21.12
CA THR A 14 34.98 -36.43 -21.21
C THR A 14 33.64 -36.97 -20.70
N LEU A 15 33.14 -36.39 -19.61
CA LEU A 15 31.79 -36.62 -19.09
C LEU A 15 30.78 -36.07 -20.10
N LYS A 16 29.83 -36.91 -20.51
CA LYS A 16 28.58 -36.47 -21.15
C LYS A 16 27.72 -35.76 -20.10
N PRO A 17 27.27 -34.51 -20.29
CA PRO A 17 26.15 -33.97 -19.56
C PRO A 17 24.86 -34.48 -20.22
N GLY A 18 23.91 -34.95 -19.44
CA GLY A 18 22.64 -35.47 -19.98
C GLY A 18 22.09 -36.64 -19.18
N ALA A 19 21.77 -36.37 -17.93
CA ALA A 19 20.79 -37.13 -17.15
C ALA A 19 20.12 -36.10 -16.24
N GLU A 20 19.45 -35.12 -16.84
CA GLU A 20 18.34 -34.46 -16.16
C GLU A 20 17.27 -35.54 -15.98
N ASP A 21 16.88 -35.73 -14.73
CA ASP A 21 15.79 -36.62 -14.35
C ASP A 21 14.56 -36.24 -15.18
N LYS A 22 14.14 -37.16 -16.06
CA LYS A 22 12.79 -37.15 -16.61
C LYS A 22 11.82 -37.45 -15.47
N ARG A 23 11.57 -36.48 -14.59
CA ARG A 23 10.26 -36.39 -13.95
C ARG A 23 9.27 -36.20 -15.10
N GLU A 24 8.21 -36.99 -15.12
CA GLU A 24 7.09 -36.72 -16.02
C GLU A 24 6.65 -35.25 -15.80
N ASP A 25 6.20 -34.56 -16.84
CA ASP A 25 5.71 -33.17 -16.74
C ASP A 25 4.40 -33.16 -15.92
N VAL A 26 4.56 -33.25 -14.60
CA VAL A 26 3.46 -33.22 -13.63
C VAL A 26 2.98 -31.79 -13.49
N LEU A 27 1.67 -31.57 -13.59
CA LEU A 27 1.08 -30.25 -13.37
C LEU A 27 1.11 -29.92 -11.88
N GLN A 28 1.90 -28.90 -11.53
CA GLN A 28 2.05 -28.39 -10.17
C GLN A 28 1.11 -27.20 -9.94
N ALA A 29 0.65 -27.00 -8.71
CA ALA A 29 -0.07 -25.80 -8.32
C ALA A 29 0.44 -25.24 -7.00
N VAL A 30 0.37 -23.91 -6.88
CA VAL A 30 0.74 -23.15 -5.68
C VAL A 30 -0.51 -22.44 -5.19
N ILE A 31 -0.88 -22.71 -3.94
CA ILE A 31 -2.02 -22.08 -3.27
C ILE A 31 -1.50 -21.09 -2.23
N ILE A 32 -1.85 -19.81 -2.40
CA ILE A 32 -1.63 -18.77 -1.41
C ILE A 32 -2.83 -18.79 -0.43
N ALA A 33 -2.69 -19.46 0.71
CA ALA A 33 -3.79 -19.58 1.69
C ALA A 33 -3.86 -18.38 2.65
N ASP A 34 -2.74 -17.66 2.82
CA ASP A 34 -2.70 -16.37 3.54
C ASP A 34 -2.47 -15.23 2.55
N SER A 35 -3.39 -14.26 2.54
CA SER A 35 -3.35 -13.10 1.66
C SER A 35 -2.71 -11.88 2.28
N PHE A 36 -2.25 -11.92 3.54
CA PHE A 36 -1.67 -10.77 4.26
C PHE A 36 -2.59 -9.53 4.32
N GLN A 37 -3.89 -9.74 4.11
CA GLN A 37 -4.90 -8.67 4.02
C GLN A 37 -5.73 -8.63 5.29
N THR A 38 -6.00 -7.42 5.77
CA THR A 38 -6.78 -7.16 6.99
C THR A 38 -8.30 -7.01 6.75
N ARG A 39 -8.77 -7.30 5.52
CA ARG A 39 -10.14 -7.00 5.06
C ARG A 39 -11.25 -7.73 5.83
N PHE A 40 -10.95 -8.89 6.40
CA PHE A 40 -11.91 -9.73 7.14
C PHE A 40 -11.70 -9.68 8.65
N ILE A 41 -10.91 -8.73 9.16
CA ILE A 41 -10.82 -8.48 10.59
C ILE A 41 -12.19 -7.96 11.07
N PRO A 42 -12.72 -8.44 12.21
CA PRO A 42 -12.08 -9.27 13.25
C PRO A 42 -12.16 -10.79 13.05
N PHE A 43 -12.91 -11.30 12.07
CA PHE A 43 -13.10 -12.75 11.87
C PHE A 43 -11.77 -13.48 11.62
N SER A 44 -10.85 -12.84 10.89
CA SER A 44 -9.54 -13.42 10.57
C SER A 44 -8.56 -13.52 11.74
N LEU A 45 -8.88 -12.91 12.89
CA LEU A 45 -8.04 -12.98 14.10
C LEU A 45 -8.02 -14.38 14.70
N GLU A 46 -9.14 -15.11 14.62
CA GLU A 46 -9.27 -16.44 15.22
C GLU A 46 -9.09 -17.56 14.21
N LYS A 47 -9.56 -17.35 12.98
CA LYS A 47 -9.62 -18.37 11.93
C LYS A 47 -9.11 -17.80 10.61
N PRO A 48 -8.24 -18.51 9.87
CA PRO A 48 -7.73 -17.99 8.60
C PRO A 48 -8.84 -17.95 7.55
N ARG A 49 -8.75 -16.96 6.64
CA ARG A 49 -9.78 -16.69 5.63
C ARG A 49 -10.13 -17.90 4.77
N CYS A 50 -9.14 -18.69 4.36
CA CYS A 50 -9.36 -19.89 3.54
C CYS A 50 -10.22 -20.97 4.24
N LEU A 51 -10.43 -20.87 5.56
CA LEU A 51 -11.30 -21.77 6.33
C LEU A 51 -12.67 -21.18 6.64
N PHE A 52 -12.99 -19.96 6.18
CA PHE A 52 -14.33 -19.41 6.37
C PHE A 52 -15.38 -20.24 5.62
N PRO A 53 -16.55 -20.50 6.24
CA PRO A 53 -17.59 -21.31 5.64
C PRO A 53 -18.40 -20.49 4.63
N LEU A 54 -18.15 -20.70 3.34
CA LEU A 54 -18.99 -20.23 2.24
C LEU A 54 -20.04 -21.30 1.91
N ALA A 55 -21.33 -20.98 2.07
CA ALA A 55 -22.41 -21.97 1.97
C ALA A 55 -22.14 -23.22 2.85
N ASN A 56 -21.73 -22.98 4.10
CA ASN A 56 -21.35 -24.01 5.09
C ASN A 56 -20.18 -24.93 4.68
N THR A 57 -19.40 -24.54 3.67
CA THR A 57 -18.23 -25.27 3.19
C THR A 57 -17.00 -24.36 3.25
N PRO A 58 -15.88 -24.78 3.87
CA PRO A 58 -14.67 -23.96 3.91
C PRO A 58 -14.16 -23.58 2.52
N LEU A 59 -13.77 -22.31 2.32
CA LEU A 59 -13.32 -21.77 1.02
C LEU A 59 -12.23 -22.61 0.34
N ILE A 60 -11.27 -23.14 1.11
CA ILE A 60 -10.18 -23.96 0.58
C ILE A 60 -10.64 -25.23 -0.13
N GLU A 61 -11.80 -25.78 0.23
CA GLU A 61 -12.36 -26.98 -0.40
C GLU A 61 -12.75 -26.69 -1.86
N TYR A 62 -13.32 -25.51 -2.14
CA TYR A 62 -13.65 -25.09 -3.50
C TYR A 62 -12.40 -24.96 -4.36
N THR A 63 -11.33 -24.38 -3.81
CA THR A 63 -10.05 -24.24 -4.50
C THR A 63 -9.40 -25.60 -4.78
N LEU A 64 -9.42 -26.52 -3.81
CA LEU A 64 -8.85 -27.86 -3.98
C LEU A 64 -9.65 -28.71 -4.98
N GLU A 65 -10.98 -28.66 -4.96
CA GLU A 65 -11.81 -29.34 -5.97
C GLU A 65 -11.61 -28.75 -7.36
N PHE A 66 -11.45 -27.43 -7.50
CA PHE A 66 -11.08 -26.78 -8.77
C PHE A 66 -9.75 -27.31 -9.33
N LEU A 67 -8.71 -27.41 -8.50
CA LEU A 67 -7.40 -27.92 -8.93
C LEU A 67 -7.48 -29.41 -9.28
N ALA A 68 -8.22 -30.20 -8.50
CA ALA A 68 -8.45 -31.62 -8.75
C ALA A 68 -9.19 -31.85 -10.08
N MET A 69 -10.22 -31.06 -10.36
CA MET A 69 -10.98 -31.09 -11.62
C MET A 69 -10.08 -30.82 -12.83
N ASN A 70 -9.05 -29.98 -12.67
CA ASN A 70 -8.09 -29.61 -13.71
C ASN A 70 -6.85 -30.53 -13.78
N GLY A 71 -6.86 -31.67 -13.08
CA GLY A 71 -5.80 -32.68 -13.20
C GLY A 71 -4.46 -32.30 -12.58
N VAL A 72 -4.44 -31.34 -11.65
CA VAL A 72 -3.27 -31.01 -10.84
C VAL A 72 -2.91 -32.21 -9.97
N GLN A 73 -1.62 -32.51 -9.86
CA GLN A 73 -1.11 -33.68 -9.13
C GLN A 73 -0.25 -33.32 -7.94
N GLU A 74 0.50 -32.21 -8.00
CA GLU A 74 1.32 -31.72 -6.89
C GLU A 74 0.81 -30.36 -6.43
N VAL A 75 0.53 -30.21 -5.14
CA VAL A 75 -0.01 -28.97 -4.57
C VAL A 75 0.90 -28.46 -3.45
N PHE A 76 1.28 -27.19 -3.55
CA PHE A 76 2.07 -26.48 -2.56
C PHE A 76 1.22 -25.41 -1.90
N ILE A 77 0.94 -25.55 -0.61
CA ILE A 77 0.11 -24.60 0.14
C ILE A 77 1.02 -23.72 0.99
N TYR A 78 0.98 -22.42 0.73
CA TYR A 78 1.55 -21.42 1.62
C TYR A 78 0.52 -21.05 2.69
N ALA A 79 0.88 -21.29 3.95
CA ALA A 79 0.10 -20.92 5.11
C ALA A 79 0.93 -20.01 6.01
N GLY A 80 0.54 -18.73 6.07
CA GLY A 80 1.10 -17.76 7.01
C GLY A 80 0.40 -17.85 8.37
N ALA A 81 -0.59 -17.00 8.61
CA ALA A 81 -1.39 -16.98 9.82
C ALA A 81 -2.14 -18.30 10.06
N HIS A 82 -2.26 -18.67 11.34
CA HIS A 82 -3.03 -19.85 11.82
C HIS A 82 -2.66 -21.17 11.12
N GLN A 83 -1.40 -21.33 10.73
CA GLN A 83 -0.92 -22.47 9.96
C GLN A 83 -1.33 -23.83 10.57
N GLU A 84 -1.22 -23.98 11.91
CA GLU A 84 -1.58 -25.22 12.58
C GLU A 84 -3.05 -25.62 12.36
N GLN A 85 -3.96 -24.65 12.26
CA GLN A 85 -5.37 -24.90 11.98
C GLN A 85 -5.57 -25.40 10.55
N ILE A 86 -4.90 -24.79 9.57
CA ILE A 86 -4.98 -25.21 8.16
C ILE A 86 -4.42 -26.63 8.00
N GLU A 87 -3.25 -26.90 8.58
CA GLU A 87 -2.67 -28.25 8.55
C GLU A 87 -3.55 -29.28 9.25
N SER A 88 -4.12 -28.94 10.41
CA SER A 88 -5.03 -29.83 11.14
C SER A 88 -6.28 -30.14 10.32
N TYR A 89 -6.87 -29.13 9.68
CA TYR A 89 -8.03 -29.29 8.80
C TYR A 89 -7.70 -30.24 7.64
N ILE A 90 -6.63 -29.97 6.89
CA ILE A 90 -6.25 -30.79 5.74
C ILE A 90 -5.91 -32.23 6.14
N ARG A 91 -5.25 -32.45 7.30
CA ARG A 91 -4.99 -33.80 7.83
C ARG A 91 -6.26 -34.60 8.11
N GLN A 92 -7.33 -33.93 8.52
CA GLN A 92 -8.64 -34.55 8.81
C GLN A 92 -9.53 -34.69 7.55
N SER A 93 -9.27 -33.87 6.54
CA SER A 93 -10.00 -33.84 5.27
C SER A 93 -9.69 -35.04 4.35
N ARG A 94 -10.37 -35.08 3.19
CA ARG A 94 -10.09 -36.07 2.13
C ARG A 94 -8.77 -35.84 1.39
N TRP A 95 -8.18 -34.64 1.54
CA TRP A 95 -7.01 -34.15 0.80
C TRP A 95 -5.69 -34.60 1.40
N THR A 96 -5.70 -35.21 2.57
CA THR A 96 -4.50 -35.81 3.15
C THR A 96 -3.89 -36.83 2.17
N PRO A 97 -2.56 -36.80 1.92
CA PRO A 97 -1.90 -37.74 1.00
C PRO A 97 -2.08 -39.22 1.36
N ILE A 98 -2.44 -39.51 2.62
CA ILE A 98 -2.68 -40.87 3.11
C ILE A 98 -4.08 -41.38 2.67
N SER A 99 -5.00 -40.47 2.34
CA SER A 99 -6.36 -40.82 1.96
C SER A 99 -6.42 -41.35 0.52
N ARG A 100 -7.10 -42.48 0.33
CA ARG A 100 -7.32 -43.06 -1.01
C ARG A 100 -8.20 -42.21 -1.92
N SER A 101 -8.94 -41.26 -1.36
CA SER A 101 -9.82 -40.36 -2.09
C SER A 101 -9.13 -39.06 -2.51
N CYS A 102 -7.87 -38.85 -2.12
CA CYS A 102 -7.11 -37.68 -2.53
C CYS A 102 -6.68 -37.85 -3.99
N PRO A 103 -6.98 -36.89 -4.89
CA PRO A 103 -6.54 -36.93 -6.28
C PRO A 103 -5.07 -36.51 -6.45
N PHE A 104 -4.49 -35.82 -5.45
CA PHE A 104 -3.13 -35.32 -5.51
C PHE A 104 -2.12 -36.43 -5.17
N VAL A 105 -1.06 -36.50 -5.96
CA VAL A 105 0.10 -37.36 -5.72
C VAL A 105 0.90 -36.85 -4.52
N ASP A 106 1.02 -35.53 -4.41
CA ASP A 106 1.71 -34.87 -3.30
C ASP A 106 1.01 -33.57 -2.90
N LEU A 107 0.98 -33.31 -1.59
CA LEU A 107 0.45 -32.06 -1.04
C LEU A 107 1.37 -31.64 0.11
N GLN A 108 2.06 -30.52 -0.08
CA GLN A 108 3.07 -30.03 0.85
C GLN A 108 2.73 -28.64 1.37
N PHE A 109 3.04 -28.41 2.64
CA PHE A 109 2.96 -27.09 3.27
C PHE A 109 4.32 -26.39 3.21
N ILE A 110 4.34 -25.17 2.68
CA ILE A 110 5.54 -24.33 2.64
C ILE A 110 5.47 -23.35 3.81
N ARG A 111 6.52 -23.40 4.64
CA ARG A 111 6.66 -22.56 5.83
C ARG A 111 7.70 -21.50 5.60
N VAL A 112 7.31 -20.25 5.76
CA VAL A 112 8.19 -19.07 5.71
C VAL A 112 7.94 -18.25 6.96
N SER A 113 8.92 -18.20 7.86
CA SER A 113 8.79 -17.57 9.18
C SER A 113 8.68 -16.05 9.13
N ASP A 114 9.30 -15.42 8.13
CA ASP A 114 9.50 -13.96 8.08
C ASP A 114 8.81 -13.32 6.88
N ALA A 115 7.86 -14.01 6.25
CA ALA A 115 7.11 -13.46 5.13
C ALA A 115 6.15 -12.37 5.63
N ARG A 116 6.18 -11.20 4.98
CA ARG A 116 5.26 -10.09 5.22
C ARG A 116 4.38 -9.78 4.01
N SER A 117 4.74 -10.34 2.86
CA SER A 117 4.05 -10.17 1.59
C SER A 117 3.97 -11.49 0.82
N ILE A 118 3.12 -11.52 -0.20
CA ILE A 118 3.06 -12.62 -1.17
C ILE A 118 4.40 -12.74 -1.92
N GLY A 119 5.03 -11.60 -2.23
CA GLY A 119 6.35 -11.56 -2.86
C GLY A 119 7.43 -12.31 -2.07
N ASP A 120 7.46 -12.17 -0.74
CA ASP A 120 8.44 -12.89 0.10
C ASP A 120 8.29 -14.41 -0.02
N PHE A 121 7.05 -14.88 -0.06
CA PHE A 121 6.75 -16.29 -0.25
C PHE A 121 7.20 -16.77 -1.65
N LEU A 122 6.87 -16.04 -2.71
CA LEU A 122 7.24 -16.44 -4.08
C LEU A 122 8.77 -16.43 -4.29
N ARG A 123 9.48 -15.48 -3.67
CA ARG A 123 10.95 -15.46 -3.63
C ARG A 123 11.54 -16.65 -2.88
N ASP A 124 10.94 -17.03 -1.76
CA ASP A 124 11.38 -18.22 -1.01
C ASP A 124 11.11 -19.52 -1.79
N LEU A 125 10.01 -19.57 -2.54
CA LEU A 125 9.68 -20.69 -3.42
C LEU A 125 10.73 -20.88 -4.52
N ASP A 126 11.17 -19.78 -5.15
CA ASP A 126 12.25 -19.78 -6.15
C ASP A 126 13.57 -20.30 -5.56
N LYS A 127 13.96 -19.78 -4.40
CA LYS A 127 15.19 -20.18 -3.68
C LYS A 127 15.23 -21.67 -3.36
N ARG A 128 14.09 -22.30 -3.11
CA ARG A 128 13.99 -23.74 -2.84
C ARG A 128 13.97 -24.59 -4.11
N SER A 129 13.74 -23.99 -5.28
CA SER A 129 13.68 -24.64 -6.60
C SER A 129 12.79 -25.90 -6.60
N ILE A 130 11.64 -25.79 -5.93
CA ILE A 130 10.65 -26.89 -5.82
C ILE A 130 9.84 -27.01 -7.11
N ILE A 131 9.58 -25.89 -7.77
CA ILE A 131 8.82 -25.81 -9.02
C ILE A 131 9.76 -26.14 -10.18
N GLY A 132 9.45 -27.22 -10.90
CA GLY A 132 10.28 -27.72 -12.01
C GLY A 132 9.79 -27.30 -13.40
N GLY A 133 8.54 -26.89 -13.53
CA GLY A 133 7.89 -26.62 -14.81
C GLY A 133 6.76 -25.60 -14.70
N ASP A 134 5.83 -25.66 -15.65
CA ASP A 134 4.65 -24.79 -15.64
C ASP A 134 3.77 -25.14 -14.43
N PHE A 135 3.31 -24.12 -13.71
CA PHE A 135 2.50 -24.28 -12.52
C PHE A 135 1.31 -23.33 -12.53
N VAL A 136 0.26 -23.69 -11.80
CA VAL A 136 -0.92 -22.84 -11.60
C VAL A 136 -0.78 -22.12 -10.26
N LEU A 137 -0.82 -20.79 -10.26
CA LEU A 137 -0.86 -19.96 -9.07
C LEU A 137 -2.30 -19.53 -8.79
N VAL A 138 -2.79 -19.85 -7.60
CA VAL A 138 -4.14 -19.50 -7.13
C VAL A 138 -4.10 -19.12 -5.66
N HIS A 139 -5.19 -18.53 -5.17
CA HIS A 139 -5.37 -18.27 -3.74
C HIS A 139 -6.39 -19.22 -3.13
N GLY A 140 -6.31 -19.43 -1.82
CA GLY A 140 -7.15 -20.38 -1.07
C GLY A 140 -8.61 -19.93 -0.85
N ASP A 141 -9.02 -18.81 -1.44
CA ASP A 141 -10.36 -18.21 -1.41
C ASP A 141 -11.02 -18.16 -2.80
N LEU A 142 -10.54 -19.00 -3.73
CA LEU A 142 -11.04 -19.12 -5.09
C LEU A 142 -12.23 -20.09 -5.18
N VAL A 143 -13.29 -19.66 -5.87
CA VAL A 143 -14.41 -20.51 -6.30
C VAL A 143 -14.52 -20.43 -7.82
N SER A 144 -14.19 -21.53 -8.50
CA SER A 144 -14.22 -21.57 -9.97
C SER A 144 -14.53 -22.97 -10.47
N ASN A 145 -15.34 -23.11 -11.51
CA ASN A 145 -15.60 -24.38 -12.23
C ASN A 145 -15.06 -24.34 -13.67
N VAL A 146 -14.15 -23.42 -13.97
CA VAL A 146 -13.55 -23.26 -15.30
C VAL A 146 -12.58 -24.42 -15.59
N MET A 147 -12.64 -24.94 -16.82
CA MET A 147 -11.70 -25.96 -17.31
C MET A 147 -10.46 -25.29 -17.92
N LEU A 148 -9.28 -25.66 -17.43
CA LEU A 148 -7.99 -25.08 -17.79
C LEU A 148 -7.30 -25.78 -18.96
N ASP A 149 -7.82 -26.91 -19.46
CA ASP A 149 -7.17 -27.69 -20.54
C ASP A 149 -6.82 -26.83 -21.76
N GLY A 150 -7.77 -25.98 -22.20
CA GLY A 150 -7.56 -25.05 -23.32
C GLY A 150 -6.52 -23.98 -23.01
N ALA A 151 -6.60 -23.37 -21.82
CA ALA A 151 -5.66 -22.34 -21.38
C ALA A 151 -4.22 -22.88 -21.24
N LEU A 152 -4.06 -24.06 -20.65
CA LEU A 152 -2.78 -24.77 -20.49
C LEU A 152 -2.18 -25.15 -21.85
N ALA A 153 -2.98 -25.70 -22.76
CA ALA A 153 -2.53 -26.04 -24.11
C ALA A 153 -2.08 -24.79 -24.87
N ALA A 154 -2.84 -23.70 -24.78
CA ALA A 154 -2.49 -22.43 -25.41
C ALA A 154 -1.22 -21.81 -24.80
N HIS A 155 -1.08 -21.86 -23.47
CA HIS A 155 0.11 -21.40 -22.76
C HIS A 155 1.37 -22.17 -23.22
N ARG A 156 1.31 -23.51 -23.24
CA ARG A 156 2.42 -24.36 -23.69
C ARG A 156 2.79 -24.09 -25.16
N ALA A 157 1.79 -23.95 -26.04
CA ALA A 157 2.03 -23.63 -27.45
C ALA A 157 2.70 -22.26 -27.62
N ARG A 158 2.27 -21.24 -26.85
CA ARG A 158 2.91 -19.92 -26.85
C ARG A 158 4.34 -19.97 -26.33
N LYS A 159 4.58 -20.69 -25.23
CA LYS A 159 5.92 -20.88 -24.65
C LYS A 159 6.88 -21.58 -25.61
N GLU A 160 6.40 -22.57 -26.36
CA GLU A 160 7.20 -23.26 -27.38
C GLU A 160 7.57 -22.32 -28.54
N ALA A 161 6.64 -21.44 -28.94
CA ALA A 161 6.90 -20.44 -29.98
C ALA A 161 7.79 -19.27 -29.49
N ASN A 162 7.58 -18.82 -28.26
CA ASN A 162 8.32 -17.76 -27.61
C ASN A 162 8.55 -18.09 -26.13
N ARG A 163 9.81 -18.31 -25.75
CA ARG A 163 10.19 -18.62 -24.36
C ARG A 163 9.93 -17.46 -23.40
N ASP A 164 9.77 -16.26 -23.91
CA ASP A 164 9.45 -15.08 -23.10
C ASP A 164 7.95 -14.93 -22.80
N ALA A 165 7.10 -15.88 -23.23
CA ALA A 165 5.72 -15.99 -22.77
C ALA A 165 5.68 -16.66 -21.39
N ILE A 166 5.77 -15.85 -20.33
CA ILE A 166 6.01 -16.35 -18.97
C ILE A 166 4.75 -16.62 -18.15
N MET A 167 3.64 -15.95 -18.47
CA MET A 167 2.40 -16.02 -17.70
C MET A 167 1.17 -15.96 -18.60
N THR A 168 0.11 -16.67 -18.24
CA THR A 168 -1.22 -16.57 -18.84
C THR A 168 -2.26 -16.38 -17.74
N MET A 169 -2.94 -15.24 -17.74
CA MET A 169 -4.02 -14.93 -16.80
C MET A 169 -5.34 -15.46 -17.34
N VAL A 170 -6.09 -16.22 -16.52
CA VAL A 170 -7.42 -16.70 -16.89
C VAL A 170 -8.46 -15.73 -16.34
N LEU A 171 -9.18 -15.07 -17.24
CA LEU A 171 -10.15 -14.02 -16.92
C LEU A 171 -11.55 -14.46 -17.32
N ARG A 172 -12.55 -14.14 -16.51
CA ARG A 172 -13.96 -14.45 -16.81
C ARG A 172 -14.66 -13.22 -17.34
N GLU A 173 -15.36 -13.35 -18.46
CA GLU A 173 -16.21 -12.26 -18.96
C GLU A 173 -17.40 -12.05 -18.01
N GLY A 174 -17.65 -10.82 -17.55
CA GLY A 174 -18.81 -10.50 -16.69
C GLY A 174 -20.13 -10.40 -17.46
N GLY A 175 -20.07 -10.28 -18.78
CA GLY A 175 -21.22 -10.07 -19.67
C GLY A 175 -21.63 -8.59 -19.80
N GLU A 176 -22.65 -8.32 -20.62
CA GLU A 176 -23.16 -6.96 -20.88
C GLU A 176 -23.97 -6.36 -19.72
N HIS A 177 -24.41 -7.19 -18.77
CA HIS A 177 -25.17 -6.78 -17.59
C HIS A 177 -24.27 -6.77 -16.35
N GLU A 178 -24.56 -5.90 -15.38
CA GLU A 178 -23.86 -5.88 -14.10
C GLU A 178 -23.99 -7.24 -13.40
N HIS A 179 -22.91 -8.02 -13.46
CA HIS A 179 -22.79 -9.29 -12.76
C HIS A 179 -22.70 -9.01 -11.24
N GLN A 180 -23.39 -9.77 -10.40
CA GLN A 180 -23.41 -9.53 -8.94
C GLN A 180 -22.02 -9.57 -8.29
N THR A 181 -21.11 -10.35 -8.89
CA THR A 181 -19.70 -10.46 -8.51
C THR A 181 -18.81 -9.32 -9.04
N LYS A 182 -19.37 -8.37 -9.79
CA LYS A 182 -18.72 -7.09 -10.12
C LYS A 182 -19.15 -6.05 -9.08
N VAL A 183 -18.44 -6.07 -7.96
CA VAL A 183 -18.78 -5.25 -6.81
C VAL A 183 -18.29 -3.81 -6.99
N ASN A 184 -19.06 -2.86 -6.46
CA ASN A 184 -18.72 -1.43 -6.43
C ASN A 184 -17.50 -1.20 -5.53
N GLY A 185 -16.32 -1.06 -6.13
CA GLY A 185 -15.07 -0.92 -5.42
C GLY A 185 -13.93 -0.72 -6.41
N ILE A 186 -12.85 -1.50 -6.26
CA ILE A 186 -11.74 -1.47 -7.21
C ILE A 186 -12.19 -2.11 -8.53
N THR A 187 -12.10 -1.33 -9.61
CA THR A 187 -12.42 -1.74 -10.96
C THR A 187 -11.12 -1.97 -11.74
N PRO A 188 -10.79 -3.22 -12.12
CA PRO A 188 -9.64 -3.50 -12.93
C PRO A 188 -9.89 -3.11 -14.39
N ILE A 189 -8.87 -2.56 -15.04
CA ILE A 189 -8.89 -2.12 -16.43
C ILE A 189 -7.78 -2.86 -17.17
N PHE A 190 -8.18 -3.62 -18.19
CA PHE A 190 -7.27 -4.39 -19.02
C PHE A 190 -7.20 -3.77 -20.42
N ALA A 191 -6.00 -3.43 -20.88
CA ALA A 191 -5.76 -3.11 -22.29
C ALA A 191 -5.06 -4.29 -22.98
N LEU A 192 -5.72 -4.87 -23.98
CA LEU A 192 -5.35 -6.16 -24.56
C LEU A 192 -5.10 -6.05 -26.07
N ASP A 193 -4.17 -6.86 -26.59
CA ASP A 193 -4.09 -7.19 -28.01
C ASP A 193 -4.96 -8.44 -28.27
N PRO A 194 -6.10 -8.33 -28.99
CA PRO A 194 -6.99 -9.45 -29.22
C PRO A 194 -6.41 -10.51 -30.17
N ARG A 195 -5.44 -10.15 -31.03
CA ARG A 195 -4.84 -11.08 -32.00
C ARG A 195 -3.83 -12.00 -31.34
N GLN A 196 -2.99 -11.42 -30.48
CA GLN A 196 -1.97 -12.17 -29.74
C GLN A 196 -2.46 -12.66 -28.37
N ARG A 197 -3.66 -12.24 -27.96
CA ARG A 197 -4.21 -12.45 -26.61
C ARG A 197 -3.20 -12.04 -25.55
N ARG A 198 -2.65 -10.85 -25.70
CA ARG A 198 -1.57 -10.32 -24.86
C ARG A 198 -2.13 -9.18 -23.99
N CYS A 199 -1.78 -9.18 -22.72
CA CYS A 199 -2.00 -8.02 -21.85
C CYS A 199 -0.92 -6.98 -22.16
N LEU A 200 -1.34 -5.76 -22.46
CA LEU A 200 -0.45 -4.64 -22.77
C LEU A 200 -0.38 -3.63 -21.63
N HIS A 201 -1.53 -3.34 -21.00
CA HIS A 201 -1.63 -2.46 -19.84
C HIS A 201 -2.61 -3.05 -18.83
N TYR A 202 -2.34 -2.81 -17.55
CA TYR A 202 -3.22 -3.13 -16.44
C TYR A 202 -3.20 -2.00 -15.42
N GLU A 203 -4.39 -1.57 -15.01
CA GLU A 203 -4.55 -0.57 -13.97
C GLU A 203 -5.80 -0.85 -13.14
N GLU A 204 -5.81 -0.39 -11.89
CA GLU A 204 -6.93 -0.53 -10.97
C GLU A 204 -7.46 0.85 -10.64
N MET A 205 -8.71 1.15 -11.01
CA MET A 205 -9.38 2.37 -10.60
C MET A 205 -10.20 2.13 -9.35
N ASN A 206 -10.31 3.15 -8.50
CA ASN A 206 -11.18 3.10 -7.33
C ASN A 206 -12.09 4.34 -7.27
N PRO A 207 -13.22 4.30 -6.53
CA PRO A 207 -14.20 5.38 -6.52
C PRO A 207 -13.72 6.67 -5.82
N PHE A 208 -12.67 6.59 -5.00
CA PHE A 208 -12.14 7.73 -4.24
C PHE A 208 -11.06 8.53 -4.97
N GLN A 209 -10.50 7.96 -6.05
CA GLN A 209 -9.49 8.64 -6.86
C GLN A 209 -10.03 9.96 -7.43
N GLU A 210 -9.29 11.06 -7.20
CA GLU A 210 -9.62 12.39 -7.76
C GLU A 210 -9.65 12.34 -9.30
N ASP A 211 -8.63 11.70 -9.87
CA ASP A 211 -8.46 11.50 -11.30
C ASP A 211 -9.37 10.39 -11.82
N ARG A 212 -10.47 10.75 -12.49
CA ARG A 212 -11.40 9.77 -13.08
C ARG A 212 -10.94 9.27 -14.46
N TYR A 213 -9.64 9.21 -14.70
CA TYR A 213 -9.04 8.77 -15.96
C TYR A 213 -7.92 7.76 -15.72
N THR A 214 -7.66 6.96 -16.75
CA THR A 214 -6.59 5.97 -16.81
C THR A 214 -5.56 6.47 -17.82
N THR A 215 -4.29 6.43 -17.46
CA THR A 215 -3.21 6.87 -18.34
C THR A 215 -2.64 5.66 -19.08
N LEU A 216 -2.64 5.71 -20.40
CA LEU A 216 -2.07 4.68 -21.25
C LEU A 216 -0.81 5.20 -21.92
N ASP A 217 0.28 4.44 -21.81
CA ASP A 217 1.53 4.76 -22.51
C ASP A 217 1.31 4.73 -24.02
N GLU A 218 1.87 5.73 -24.73
CA GLU A 218 1.74 5.86 -26.18
C GLU A 218 2.27 4.62 -26.93
N ASP A 219 3.21 3.90 -26.31
CA ASP A 219 3.80 2.67 -26.85
C ASP A 219 2.78 1.54 -27.01
N VAL A 220 1.76 1.50 -26.14
CA VAL A 220 0.67 0.53 -26.24
C VAL A 220 -0.12 0.75 -27.54
N LEU A 221 -0.24 2.00 -28.01
CA LEU A 221 -0.93 2.38 -29.24
C LEU A 221 -0.17 2.02 -30.52
N LYS A 222 1.10 1.62 -30.42
CA LYS A 222 1.87 1.13 -31.58
C LYS A 222 1.35 -0.23 -32.09
N ASN A 223 0.58 -0.95 -31.28
CA ASN A 223 -0.03 -2.22 -31.67
C ASN A 223 -1.17 -2.02 -32.69
N HIS A 224 -1.38 -3.01 -33.56
CA HIS A 224 -2.34 -2.90 -34.67
C HIS A 224 -3.80 -2.84 -34.21
N GLU A 225 -4.11 -3.44 -33.07
CA GLU A 225 -5.46 -3.57 -32.54
C GLU A 225 -5.36 -3.55 -31.02
N LEU A 226 -6.22 -2.75 -30.37
CA LEU A 226 -6.24 -2.55 -28.93
C LEU A 226 -7.69 -2.67 -28.46
N GLU A 227 -7.92 -3.50 -27.46
CA GLU A 227 -9.22 -3.67 -26.80
C GLU A 227 -9.08 -3.31 -25.32
N ILE A 228 -9.82 -2.30 -24.87
CA ILE A 228 -9.85 -1.89 -23.45
C ILE A 228 -11.11 -2.48 -22.83
N ARG A 229 -10.95 -3.30 -21.79
CA ARG A 229 -12.01 -4.04 -21.15
C ARG A 229 -12.07 -3.78 -19.64
N THR A 230 -13.26 -3.47 -19.16
CA THR A 230 -13.60 -3.30 -17.74
C THR A 230 -14.69 -4.28 -17.28
N ASP A 231 -15.12 -5.15 -18.18
CA ASP A 231 -16.14 -6.17 -17.96
C ASP A 231 -15.54 -7.51 -17.49
N LEU A 232 -14.21 -7.62 -17.43
CA LEU A 232 -13.51 -8.84 -17.03
C LEU A 232 -13.46 -8.99 -15.50
N ILE A 233 -13.84 -10.16 -15.02
CA ILE A 233 -13.70 -10.61 -13.64
C ILE A 233 -12.35 -11.33 -13.51
N ASP A 234 -11.46 -10.76 -12.70
CA ASP A 234 -10.16 -11.35 -12.38
C ASP A 234 -10.25 -12.20 -11.11
N ALA A 235 -10.33 -13.52 -11.30
CA ALA A 235 -10.26 -14.48 -10.19
C ALA A 235 -8.81 -14.79 -9.76
N GLN A 236 -7.81 -14.15 -10.40
CA GLN A 236 -6.38 -14.33 -10.18
C GLN A 236 -5.96 -15.80 -10.25
N ILE A 237 -6.36 -16.46 -11.35
CA ILE A 237 -5.89 -17.78 -11.75
C ILE A 237 -4.81 -17.57 -12.80
N ASP A 238 -3.55 -17.80 -12.41
CA ASP A 238 -2.40 -17.54 -13.27
C ASP A 238 -1.68 -18.83 -13.61
N ILE A 239 -1.48 -19.10 -14.90
CA ILE A 239 -0.63 -20.18 -15.39
C ILE A 239 0.76 -19.58 -15.61
N CYS A 240 1.73 -20.01 -14.82
CA CYS A 240 3.04 -19.41 -14.74
C CYS A 240 4.14 -20.39 -15.15
N THR A 241 5.19 -19.84 -15.73
CA THR A 241 6.49 -20.51 -15.85
C THR A 241 7.38 -20.17 -14.64
N PRO A 242 8.44 -20.95 -14.35
CA PRO A 242 9.38 -20.63 -13.28
C PRO A 242 10.06 -19.26 -13.44
N ASP A 243 10.15 -18.71 -14.65
CA ASP A 243 10.67 -17.36 -14.91
C ASP A 243 9.89 -16.28 -14.15
N VAL A 244 8.59 -16.50 -13.87
CA VAL A 244 7.80 -15.60 -13.02
C VAL A 244 8.44 -15.49 -11.64
N LEU A 245 8.81 -16.62 -11.03
CA LEU A 245 9.43 -16.66 -9.70
C LEU A 245 10.82 -15.99 -9.70
N ALA A 246 11.58 -16.16 -10.78
CA ALA A 246 12.87 -15.48 -10.94
C ALA A 246 12.70 -13.95 -10.96
N LEU A 247 11.69 -13.41 -11.65
CA LEU A 247 11.40 -11.97 -11.64
C LEU A 247 11.02 -11.44 -10.26
N TRP A 248 10.27 -12.22 -9.47
CA TRP A 248 9.99 -11.88 -8.07
C TRP A 248 11.26 -11.83 -7.21
N SER A 249 12.25 -12.69 -7.51
CA SER A 249 13.56 -12.72 -6.85
C SER A 249 14.48 -11.58 -7.27
N GLU A 250 14.37 -11.11 -8.51
CA GLU A 250 15.16 -9.98 -9.03
C GLU A 250 14.65 -8.63 -8.51
N SER A 251 13.32 -8.45 -8.44
CA SER A 251 12.68 -7.21 -8.01
C SER A 251 12.02 -7.36 -6.63
N PHE A 252 12.65 -6.80 -5.60
CA PHE A 252 12.14 -6.87 -4.22
C PHE A 252 10.91 -6.00 -3.97
N ASP A 253 10.67 -4.99 -4.82
CA ASP A 253 9.56 -4.03 -4.71
C ASP A 253 8.20 -4.64 -5.05
N TYR A 254 8.17 -5.83 -5.66
CA TYR A 254 6.94 -6.54 -5.91
C TYR A 254 6.42 -7.16 -4.60
N GLU A 255 5.22 -6.74 -4.20
CA GLU A 255 4.48 -7.30 -3.06
C GLU A 255 3.19 -8.02 -3.50
N LEU A 256 2.41 -7.43 -4.41
CA LEU A 256 1.12 -7.95 -4.89
C LEU A 256 1.17 -8.43 -6.36
N PRO A 257 0.51 -9.55 -6.73
CA PRO A 257 0.54 -10.09 -8.08
C PRO A 257 0.00 -9.19 -9.20
N ARG A 258 -0.95 -8.30 -8.89
CA ARG A 258 -1.59 -7.41 -9.86
C ARG A 258 -1.00 -6.00 -9.80
N ALA A 259 -1.32 -5.26 -8.74
CA ALA A 259 -0.93 -3.86 -8.58
C ALA A 259 0.59 -3.59 -8.73
N ASN A 260 1.47 -4.53 -8.33
CA ASN A 260 2.92 -4.33 -8.45
C ASN A 260 3.52 -5.19 -9.56
N TYR A 261 3.35 -6.51 -9.51
CA TYR A 261 4.04 -7.41 -10.43
C TYR A 261 3.53 -7.27 -11.88
N LEU A 262 2.23 -7.41 -12.12
CA LEU A 262 1.67 -7.29 -13.47
C LEU A 262 1.94 -5.90 -14.06
N HIS A 263 1.64 -4.84 -13.31
CA HIS A 263 1.90 -3.46 -13.73
C HIS A 263 3.39 -3.23 -14.05
N GLY A 264 4.29 -3.64 -13.15
CA GLY A 264 5.74 -3.49 -13.34
C GLY A 264 6.28 -4.27 -14.54
N VAL A 265 5.90 -5.53 -14.71
CA VAL A 265 6.37 -6.35 -15.85
C VAL A 265 5.90 -5.79 -17.19
N LEU A 266 4.67 -5.26 -17.25
CA LEU A 266 4.12 -4.64 -18.46
C LEU A 266 4.82 -3.31 -18.80
N LYS A 267 5.07 -2.47 -17.79
CA LYS A 267 5.76 -1.18 -17.96
C LYS A 267 7.23 -1.36 -18.37
N ASP A 268 7.92 -2.32 -17.75
CA ASP A 268 9.32 -2.62 -18.02
C ASP A 268 9.51 -3.61 -19.19
N TYR A 269 8.49 -3.80 -20.03
CA TYR A 269 8.53 -4.76 -21.14
C TYR A 269 9.73 -4.53 -22.08
N GLU A 270 10.12 -3.27 -22.32
CA GLU A 270 11.28 -2.96 -23.16
C GLU A 270 12.60 -3.48 -22.57
N LEU A 271 12.69 -3.60 -21.24
CA LEU A 271 13.89 -4.05 -20.54
C LEU A 271 13.91 -5.58 -20.38
N ASN A 272 12.79 -6.17 -19.95
CA ASN A 272 12.72 -7.59 -19.61
C ASN A 272 12.37 -8.48 -20.82
N GLY A 273 11.70 -7.93 -21.85
CA GLY A 273 11.22 -8.66 -23.04
C GLY A 273 10.15 -9.72 -22.77
N LYS A 274 9.65 -9.81 -21.53
CA LYS A 274 8.71 -10.84 -21.06
C LYS A 274 7.28 -10.46 -21.38
N THR A 275 6.50 -11.44 -21.81
CA THR A 275 5.13 -11.26 -22.29
C THR A 275 4.14 -11.99 -21.39
N ILE A 276 3.05 -11.30 -21.08
CA ILE A 276 1.93 -11.82 -20.29
C ILE A 276 0.71 -11.90 -21.20
N HIS A 277 0.09 -13.08 -21.22
CA HIS A 277 -1.06 -13.37 -22.06
C HIS A 277 -2.35 -13.49 -21.25
N THR A 278 -3.48 -13.39 -21.93
CA THR A 278 -4.80 -13.57 -21.34
C THR A 278 -5.54 -14.71 -22.02
N GLU A 279 -6.28 -15.49 -21.24
CA GLU A 279 -7.29 -16.42 -21.75
C GLU A 279 -8.63 -16.02 -21.16
N ILE A 280 -9.49 -15.43 -22.00
CA ILE A 280 -10.80 -14.95 -21.60
C ILE A 280 -11.82 -16.07 -21.81
N VAL A 281 -12.44 -16.51 -20.71
CA VAL A 281 -13.48 -17.54 -20.73
C VAL A 281 -14.86 -16.89 -20.60
N SER A 282 -15.80 -17.36 -21.42
CA SER A 282 -17.20 -16.92 -21.42
C SER A 282 -18.15 -17.95 -20.77
N GLU A 283 -17.68 -19.18 -20.58
CA GLU A 283 -18.42 -20.27 -19.93
C GLU A 283 -17.81 -20.60 -18.57
N GLY A 284 -18.66 -21.06 -17.66
CA GLY A 284 -18.31 -21.31 -16.26
C GLY A 284 -18.45 -20.08 -15.37
N TYR A 285 -18.09 -20.28 -14.12
CA TYR A 285 -18.11 -19.36 -13.00
C TYR A 285 -16.71 -19.30 -12.42
N SER A 286 -16.23 -18.09 -12.10
CA SER A 286 -14.91 -17.90 -11.52
C SER A 286 -14.87 -16.58 -10.76
N ALA A 287 -14.67 -16.65 -9.45
CA ALA A 287 -14.62 -15.50 -8.57
C ALA A 287 -13.80 -15.79 -7.30
N ARG A 288 -13.45 -14.73 -6.58
CA ARG A 288 -12.65 -14.82 -5.34
C ARG A 288 -13.27 -14.01 -4.22
N ALA A 289 -13.33 -14.60 -3.03
CA ALA A 289 -13.82 -13.94 -1.83
C ALA A 289 -12.78 -12.98 -1.21
N THR A 290 -12.39 -11.94 -1.97
CA THR A 290 -11.33 -10.99 -1.57
C THR A 290 -11.77 -10.02 -0.49
N ASN A 291 -13.06 -9.72 -0.39
CA ASN A 291 -13.67 -8.82 0.58
C ASN A 291 -15.06 -9.36 0.99
N LEU A 292 -15.72 -8.70 1.95
CA LEU A 292 -17.01 -9.16 2.47
C LEU A 292 -18.14 -9.10 1.44
N GLN A 293 -18.16 -8.09 0.57
CA GLN A 293 -19.13 -7.97 -0.52
C GLN A 293 -19.00 -9.10 -1.54
N MET A 294 -17.76 -9.47 -1.91
CA MET A 294 -17.48 -10.61 -2.77
C MET A 294 -17.83 -11.92 -2.09
N PHE A 295 -17.57 -12.06 -0.78
CA PHE A 295 -18.00 -13.22 -0.02
C PHE A 295 -19.52 -13.40 -0.06
N GLU A 296 -20.28 -12.32 0.14
CA GLU A 296 -21.73 -12.30 -0.02
C GLU A 296 -22.16 -12.67 -1.45
N ALA A 297 -21.63 -11.98 -2.47
CA ALA A 297 -22.01 -12.21 -3.86
C ALA A 297 -21.77 -13.66 -4.28
N ILE A 298 -20.60 -14.21 -3.96
CA ILE A 298 -20.25 -15.60 -4.26
C ILE A 298 -21.17 -16.57 -3.50
N SER A 299 -21.56 -16.25 -2.26
CA SER A 299 -22.48 -17.09 -1.48
C SER A 299 -23.86 -17.17 -2.14
N ARG A 300 -24.38 -16.03 -2.63
CA ARG A 300 -25.64 -15.98 -3.41
C ARG A 300 -25.52 -16.72 -4.75
N ASP A 301 -24.38 -16.59 -5.42
CA ASP A 301 -24.11 -17.26 -6.70
C ASP A 301 -24.05 -18.79 -6.54
N VAL A 302 -23.40 -19.28 -5.47
CA VAL A 302 -23.38 -20.70 -5.09
C VAL A 302 -24.77 -21.21 -4.74
N LEU A 303 -25.52 -20.45 -3.92
CA LEU A 303 -26.90 -20.77 -3.57
C LEU A 303 -27.81 -20.85 -4.81
N SER A 304 -27.62 -19.95 -5.77
CA SER A 304 -28.41 -19.88 -7.01
C SER A 304 -27.97 -20.90 -8.07
N GLY A 305 -26.93 -21.69 -7.80
CA GLY A 305 -26.48 -22.77 -8.66
C GLY A 305 -25.50 -22.38 -9.77
N TRP A 306 -25.01 -21.13 -9.81
CA TRP A 306 -24.06 -20.67 -10.83
C TRP A 306 -22.73 -21.42 -10.80
N ALA A 307 -22.30 -21.84 -9.60
CA ALA A 307 -21.04 -22.54 -9.39
C ALA A 307 -21.11 -24.06 -9.65
N TYR A 308 -22.18 -24.59 -10.25
CA TYR A 308 -22.34 -26.04 -10.51
C TYR A 308 -21.09 -26.65 -11.19
N PRO A 309 -20.55 -27.79 -10.74
CA PRO A 309 -21.10 -28.73 -9.75
C PRO A 309 -20.79 -28.37 -8.30
N PHE A 310 -20.16 -27.24 -8.01
CA PHE A 310 -19.76 -26.83 -6.66
C PHE A 310 -20.89 -26.13 -5.90
N VAL A 311 -21.99 -26.86 -5.74
CA VAL A 311 -23.23 -26.44 -5.06
C VAL A 311 -23.46 -27.30 -3.82
N PRO A 312 -24.26 -26.86 -2.84
CA PRO A 312 -24.38 -27.55 -1.54
C PRO A 312 -24.82 -29.02 -1.66
N ASP A 313 -25.78 -29.33 -2.54
CA ASP A 313 -26.33 -30.68 -2.74
C ASP A 313 -25.36 -31.66 -3.42
N SER A 314 -24.28 -31.17 -4.02
CA SER A 314 -23.16 -32.01 -4.46
C SER A 314 -22.36 -32.59 -3.29
N ASN A 315 -22.52 -32.06 -2.07
CA ASN A 315 -21.91 -32.58 -0.84
C ASN A 315 -20.39 -32.80 -0.96
N LEU A 316 -19.69 -31.75 -1.42
CA LEU A 316 -18.24 -31.73 -1.69
C LEU A 316 -17.40 -32.27 -0.52
N VAL A 317 -17.74 -31.81 0.68
CA VAL A 317 -17.02 -32.18 1.90
C VAL A 317 -17.60 -33.47 2.47
N LYS A 318 -16.69 -34.38 2.82
CA LYS A 318 -17.06 -35.66 3.43
C LYS A 318 -17.91 -35.44 4.68
N GLY A 319 -19.09 -36.04 4.67
CA GLY A 319 -20.03 -35.97 5.79
C GLY A 319 -21.10 -34.90 5.63
N HIS A 320 -21.08 -34.09 4.56
CA HIS A 320 -22.20 -33.24 4.19
C HIS A 320 -23.38 -34.10 3.71
N THR A 321 -24.62 -33.71 4.03
CA THR A 321 -25.84 -34.41 3.59
C THR A 321 -26.94 -33.50 3.08
N TYR A 322 -26.56 -32.37 2.47
CA TYR A 322 -27.47 -31.43 1.83
C TYR A 322 -28.30 -32.09 0.74
N LYS A 323 -29.58 -31.75 0.72
CA LYS A 323 -30.54 -32.05 -0.34
C LYS A 323 -31.23 -30.74 -0.73
N SER A 324 -31.44 -30.55 -2.02
CA SER A 324 -32.24 -29.44 -2.53
C SER A 324 -33.74 -29.72 -2.31
N TRP A 325 -34.47 -28.67 -1.98
CA TRP A 325 -35.92 -28.60 -1.79
C TRP A 325 -36.50 -27.47 -2.65
N ASP A 326 -37.82 -27.36 -2.69
CA ASP A 326 -38.52 -26.26 -3.37
C ASP A 326 -38.05 -24.89 -2.84
N ASP A 327 -38.27 -23.85 -3.65
CA ASP A 327 -37.86 -22.47 -3.38
C ASP A 327 -36.35 -22.27 -3.15
N ASN A 328 -35.52 -23.06 -3.83
CA ASN A 328 -34.06 -22.98 -3.76
C ASN A 328 -33.50 -23.15 -2.34
N VAL A 329 -34.08 -24.08 -1.57
CA VAL A 329 -33.69 -24.34 -0.19
C VAL A 329 -32.83 -25.59 -0.10
N TYR A 330 -31.67 -25.51 0.56
CA TYR A 330 -30.79 -26.65 0.82
C TYR A 330 -30.84 -27.02 2.31
N ARG A 331 -31.06 -28.30 2.62
CA ARG A 331 -31.16 -28.78 4.00
C ARG A 331 -30.33 -30.03 4.21
N GLU A 332 -29.54 -30.06 5.29
CA GLU A 332 -28.92 -31.30 5.76
C GLU A 332 -29.88 -32.15 6.60
N ASP A 333 -29.46 -33.39 6.87
CA ASP A 333 -30.16 -34.25 7.81
C ASP A 333 -30.13 -33.65 9.23
N GLY A 334 -31.21 -33.85 9.99
CA GLY A 334 -31.33 -33.38 11.38
C GLY A 334 -31.95 -31.98 11.52
N VAL A 335 -32.13 -31.24 10.43
CA VAL A 335 -32.82 -29.93 10.46
C VAL A 335 -34.28 -30.09 10.92
N GLN A 336 -34.68 -29.29 11.90
CA GLN A 336 -36.03 -29.27 12.46
C GLN A 336 -36.68 -27.90 12.20
N LEU A 337 -37.81 -27.89 11.50
CA LEU A 337 -38.58 -26.68 11.22
C LEU A 337 -39.87 -26.67 12.03
N GLY A 338 -40.12 -25.56 12.72
CA GLY A 338 -41.34 -25.30 13.47
C GLY A 338 -42.57 -25.13 12.59
N VAL A 339 -43.74 -25.17 13.23
CA VAL A 339 -45.04 -24.95 12.56
C VAL A 339 -45.10 -23.52 12.02
N ASP A 340 -45.65 -23.36 10.82
CA ASP A 340 -45.80 -22.06 10.12
C ASP A 340 -44.46 -21.33 9.90
N CYS A 341 -43.35 -22.07 9.77
CA CYS A 341 -42.07 -21.53 9.36
C CYS A 341 -42.00 -21.37 7.83
N ASP A 342 -41.48 -20.24 7.37
CA ASP A 342 -41.28 -19.93 5.96
C ASP A 342 -39.79 -19.82 5.66
N VAL A 343 -39.29 -20.64 4.73
CA VAL A 343 -37.87 -20.69 4.37
C VAL A 343 -37.79 -20.68 2.85
N SER A 344 -37.09 -19.69 2.30
CA SER A 344 -36.88 -19.52 0.86
C SER A 344 -35.43 -19.14 0.57
N SER A 345 -34.90 -19.58 -0.58
CA SER A 345 -33.55 -19.26 -1.06
C SER A 345 -32.49 -19.34 0.05
N SER A 346 -32.43 -20.46 0.78
CA SER A 346 -31.61 -20.53 2.00
C SER A 346 -30.94 -21.89 2.21
N ILE A 347 -29.83 -21.89 2.93
CA ILE A 347 -29.07 -23.10 3.29
C ILE A 347 -29.20 -23.33 4.79
N LEU A 348 -29.59 -24.55 5.19
CA LEU A 348 -29.72 -24.96 6.58
C LEU A 348 -28.78 -26.13 6.89
N GLY A 349 -27.79 -25.89 7.75
CA GLY A 349 -26.84 -26.89 8.20
C GLY A 349 -27.43 -27.94 9.14
N ARG A 350 -26.72 -29.07 9.27
CA ARG A 350 -27.08 -30.21 10.12
C ARG A 350 -27.44 -29.81 11.55
N ASP A 351 -28.44 -30.50 12.11
CA ASP A 351 -28.89 -30.40 13.51
C ASP A 351 -29.37 -29.00 13.93
N THR A 352 -29.63 -28.11 12.96
CA THR A 352 -30.18 -26.78 13.19
C THR A 352 -31.68 -26.83 13.47
N GLN A 353 -32.12 -26.08 14.47
CA GLN A 353 -33.51 -25.98 14.90
C GLN A 353 -34.05 -24.60 14.57
N VAL A 354 -35.22 -24.54 13.93
CA VAL A 354 -35.92 -23.29 13.62
C VAL A 354 -37.29 -23.31 14.28
N GLY A 355 -37.55 -22.33 15.14
CA GLY A 355 -38.80 -22.20 15.88
C GLY A 355 -40.02 -21.89 15.00
N PRO A 356 -41.24 -21.97 15.55
CA PRO A 356 -42.48 -21.69 14.84
C PRO A 356 -42.59 -20.21 14.45
N GLN A 357 -43.34 -19.95 13.36
CA GLN A 357 -43.62 -18.58 12.85
C GLN A 357 -42.37 -17.77 12.48
N THR A 358 -41.24 -18.46 12.22
CA THR A 358 -39.98 -17.84 11.84
C THR A 358 -39.86 -17.79 10.31
N THR A 359 -39.30 -16.70 9.80
CA THR A 359 -39.04 -16.49 8.35
C THR A 359 -37.54 -16.40 8.10
N VAL A 360 -37.05 -17.18 7.14
CA VAL A 360 -35.66 -17.16 6.67
C VAL A 360 -35.65 -17.00 5.16
N SER A 361 -35.02 -15.94 4.65
CA SER A 361 -34.89 -15.67 3.21
C SER A 361 -33.47 -15.29 2.82
N ASP A 362 -33.01 -15.77 1.67
CA ASP A 362 -31.73 -15.39 1.06
C ASP A 362 -30.52 -15.51 2.02
N SER A 363 -30.54 -16.53 2.88
CA SER A 363 -29.63 -16.63 4.03
C SER A 363 -28.94 -18.00 4.12
N VAL A 364 -27.74 -18.01 4.70
CA VAL A 364 -26.99 -19.24 4.99
C VAL A 364 -26.89 -19.41 6.49
N ILE A 365 -27.41 -20.54 7.00
CA ILE A 365 -27.36 -20.91 8.41
C ILE A 365 -26.49 -22.15 8.57
N GLY A 366 -25.48 -22.04 9.42
CA GLY A 366 -24.54 -23.09 9.79
C GLY A 366 -25.18 -24.29 10.50
N ARG A 367 -24.31 -25.16 11.01
CA ARG A 367 -24.66 -26.37 11.75
C ARG A 367 -24.90 -26.08 13.22
N ASN A 368 -25.72 -26.91 13.87
CA ASN A 368 -26.03 -26.84 15.29
C ASN A 368 -26.64 -25.50 15.76
N CYS A 369 -27.19 -24.71 14.84
CA CYS A 369 -27.76 -23.42 15.18
C CYS A 369 -29.13 -23.59 15.86
N ARG A 370 -29.47 -22.66 16.76
CA ARG A 370 -30.76 -22.63 17.44
C ARG A 370 -31.45 -21.31 17.14
N ILE A 371 -32.45 -21.35 16.27
CA ILE A 371 -33.26 -20.20 15.89
C ILE A 371 -34.61 -20.30 16.62
N GLY A 372 -34.96 -19.26 17.37
CA GLY A 372 -36.18 -19.16 18.16
C GLY A 372 -37.45 -19.01 17.33
N SER A 373 -38.54 -18.68 18.03
CA SER A 373 -39.88 -18.47 17.46
C SER A 373 -40.07 -17.02 17.04
N ASN A 374 -40.88 -16.75 16.00
CA ASN A 374 -41.15 -15.40 15.48
C ASN A 374 -39.87 -14.62 15.11
N VAL A 375 -38.83 -15.31 14.66
CA VAL A 375 -37.58 -14.68 14.22
C VAL A 375 -37.69 -14.30 12.75
N ARG A 376 -37.02 -13.22 12.34
CA ARG A 376 -36.86 -12.84 10.93
C ARG A 376 -35.38 -12.78 10.58
N ILE A 377 -34.96 -13.55 9.58
CA ILE A 377 -33.59 -13.56 9.06
C ILE A 377 -33.67 -13.31 7.56
N SER A 378 -33.01 -12.26 7.08
CA SER A 378 -32.92 -11.95 5.64
C SER A 378 -31.50 -11.54 5.25
N ASP A 379 -31.04 -12.02 4.09
CA ASP A 379 -29.75 -11.69 3.48
C ASP A 379 -28.55 -11.88 4.42
N SER A 380 -28.61 -12.86 5.33
CA SER A 380 -27.68 -12.98 6.45
C SER A 380 -26.89 -14.29 6.43
N TYR A 381 -25.66 -14.22 6.93
CA TYR A 381 -24.70 -15.33 6.94
C TYR A 381 -24.38 -15.70 8.39
N ILE A 382 -24.96 -16.79 8.87
CA ILE A 382 -24.85 -17.26 10.25
C ILE A 382 -24.02 -18.53 10.28
N TRP A 383 -22.91 -18.52 10.99
CA TRP A 383 -22.00 -19.65 11.11
C TRP A 383 -22.43 -20.62 12.23
N ASP A 384 -21.64 -21.68 12.39
CA ASP A 384 -21.97 -22.82 13.24
C ASP A 384 -22.16 -22.44 14.72
N ASP A 385 -23.01 -23.20 15.42
CA ASP A 385 -23.29 -23.09 16.86
C ASP A 385 -23.88 -21.73 17.32
N ALA A 386 -24.40 -20.92 16.39
CA ALA A 386 -25.06 -19.66 16.72
C ALA A 386 -26.46 -19.87 17.33
N ILE A 387 -26.84 -18.98 18.26
CA ILE A 387 -28.15 -18.99 18.93
C ILE A 387 -28.85 -17.66 18.67
N VAL A 388 -30.04 -17.71 18.09
CA VAL A 388 -30.90 -16.54 17.86
C VAL A 388 -32.20 -16.77 18.63
N GLU A 389 -32.43 -16.01 19.69
CA GLU A 389 -33.59 -16.21 20.55
C GLU A 389 -34.89 -15.61 19.97
N ASP A 390 -36.02 -15.87 20.64
CA ASP A 390 -37.37 -15.55 20.16
C ASP A 390 -37.55 -14.06 19.82
N GLY A 391 -38.24 -13.78 18.71
CA GLY A 391 -38.61 -12.43 18.29
C GLY A 391 -37.47 -11.58 17.73
N ALA A 392 -36.25 -12.13 17.60
CA ALA A 392 -35.12 -11.40 17.06
C ALA A 392 -35.26 -11.13 15.55
N VAL A 393 -34.61 -10.07 15.08
CA VAL A 393 -34.55 -9.68 13.66
C VAL A 393 -33.09 -9.52 13.26
N VAL A 394 -32.67 -10.20 12.20
CA VAL A 394 -31.32 -10.15 11.65
C VAL A 394 -31.41 -9.85 10.16
N GLU A 395 -30.88 -8.71 9.75
CA GLU A 395 -30.95 -8.23 8.37
C GLU A 395 -29.53 -7.95 7.86
N HIS A 396 -29.18 -8.47 6.69
CA HIS A 396 -27.93 -8.21 5.95
C HIS A 396 -26.68 -8.18 6.85
N SER A 397 -26.46 -9.24 7.62
CA SER A 397 -25.41 -9.29 8.65
C SER A 397 -24.61 -10.60 8.60
N LEU A 398 -23.34 -10.54 9.03
CA LEU A 398 -22.50 -11.72 9.21
C LEU A 398 -22.34 -12.02 10.70
N ILE A 399 -22.77 -13.22 11.09
CA ILE A 399 -22.80 -13.71 12.46
C ILE A 399 -21.87 -14.91 12.56
N ALA A 400 -20.75 -14.78 13.27
CA ALA A 400 -19.74 -15.83 13.40
C ALA A 400 -20.14 -16.94 14.39
N GLU A 401 -19.21 -17.86 14.63
CA GLU A 401 -19.40 -19.05 15.44
C GLU A 401 -19.70 -18.68 16.92
N TYR A 402 -20.55 -19.47 17.58
CA TYR A 402 -20.88 -19.29 19.01
C TYR A 402 -21.50 -17.94 19.41
N VAL A 403 -22.00 -17.16 18.44
CA VAL A 403 -22.68 -15.90 18.72
C VAL A 403 -24.08 -16.16 19.28
N VAL A 404 -24.50 -15.33 20.23
CA VAL A 404 -25.83 -15.38 20.82
C VAL A 404 -26.54 -14.05 20.66
N ILE A 405 -27.72 -14.07 20.06
CA ILE A 405 -28.60 -12.93 19.87
C ILE A 405 -29.82 -13.11 20.79
N GLY A 406 -29.98 -12.23 21.77
CA GLY A 406 -31.05 -12.29 22.77
C GLY A 406 -32.45 -12.00 22.21
N LYS A 407 -33.46 -12.16 23.08
CA LYS A 407 -34.88 -12.05 22.69
C LYS A 407 -35.23 -10.66 22.22
N SER A 408 -36.02 -10.56 21.16
CA SER A 408 -36.45 -9.28 20.57
C SER A 408 -35.27 -8.33 20.26
N ALA A 409 -34.08 -8.87 20.03
CA ALA A 409 -32.93 -8.06 19.61
C ALA A 409 -33.02 -7.79 18.10
N HIS A 410 -32.54 -6.62 17.69
CA HIS A 410 -32.55 -6.19 16.30
C HIS A 410 -31.11 -5.95 15.83
N ILE A 411 -30.65 -6.75 14.88
CA ILE A 411 -29.36 -6.59 14.23
C ILE A 411 -29.62 -5.99 12.85
N LEU A 412 -29.25 -4.71 12.71
CA LEU A 412 -29.51 -3.94 11.51
C LEU A 412 -28.44 -4.18 10.41
N PRO A 413 -28.74 -3.84 9.14
CA PRO A 413 -27.87 -4.11 8.00
C PRO A 413 -26.42 -3.68 8.15
N GLY A 414 -25.50 -4.48 7.61
CA GLY A 414 -24.06 -4.24 7.59
C GLY A 414 -23.34 -4.62 8.89
N SER A 415 -24.05 -5.15 9.88
CA SER A 415 -23.47 -5.53 11.17
C SER A 415 -22.62 -6.80 11.07
N LEU A 416 -21.48 -6.79 11.76
CA LEU A 416 -20.48 -7.86 11.77
C LEU A 416 -20.23 -8.31 13.21
N LEU A 417 -20.63 -9.52 13.57
CA LEU A 417 -20.49 -10.06 14.92
C LEU A 417 -19.47 -11.21 14.93
N ALA A 418 -18.29 -10.96 15.50
CA ALA A 418 -17.22 -11.95 15.63
C ALA A 418 -17.58 -13.07 16.63
N SER A 419 -16.77 -14.12 16.66
CA SER A 419 -17.06 -15.33 17.42
C SER A 419 -17.28 -15.05 18.92
N GLY A 420 -18.25 -15.73 19.51
CA GLY A 420 -18.54 -15.66 20.95
C GLY A 420 -19.16 -14.35 21.45
N VAL A 421 -19.47 -13.39 20.57
CA VAL A 421 -20.22 -12.18 20.93
C VAL A 421 -21.62 -12.55 21.45
N HIS A 422 -22.07 -11.85 22.49
CA HIS A 422 -23.41 -12.02 23.06
C HIS A 422 -24.13 -10.68 23.08
N VAL A 423 -25.30 -10.62 22.46
CA VAL A 423 -26.21 -9.47 22.47
C VAL A 423 -27.37 -9.77 23.41
N SER A 424 -27.63 -8.92 24.40
CA SER A 424 -28.72 -9.13 25.37
C SER A 424 -30.10 -8.90 24.73
N ASP A 425 -31.14 -9.32 25.46
CA ASP A 425 -32.54 -9.10 25.09
C ASP A 425 -32.88 -7.61 24.88
N ASN A 426 -33.75 -7.34 23.90
CA ASN A 426 -34.31 -6.03 23.55
C ASN A 426 -33.26 -4.97 23.17
N ILE A 427 -32.08 -5.39 22.72
CA ILE A 427 -31.04 -4.49 22.22
C ILE A 427 -31.15 -4.34 20.71
N THR A 428 -30.95 -3.11 20.23
CA THR A 428 -30.84 -2.81 18.80
C THR A 428 -29.40 -2.41 18.48
N ILE A 429 -28.74 -3.19 17.64
CA ILE A 429 -27.42 -2.88 17.11
C ILE A 429 -27.59 -1.98 15.88
N ARG A 430 -26.86 -0.87 15.86
CA ARG A 430 -26.91 0.10 14.76
C ARG A 430 -26.32 -0.49 13.47
N PRO A 431 -26.71 0.01 12.29
CA PRO A 431 -26.14 -0.44 11.02
C PRO A 431 -24.61 -0.32 11.01
N SER A 432 -23.94 -1.18 10.23
CA SER A 432 -22.49 -1.18 10.04
C SER A 432 -21.67 -1.26 11.35
N THR A 433 -22.21 -1.87 12.39
CA THR A 433 -21.49 -2.05 13.66
C THR A 433 -20.68 -3.34 13.63
N VAL A 434 -19.38 -3.22 13.94
CA VAL A 434 -18.46 -4.37 14.08
C VAL A 434 -18.24 -4.66 15.56
N LEU A 435 -18.51 -5.90 15.98
CA LEU A 435 -18.42 -6.35 17.37
C LEU A 435 -17.43 -7.51 17.50
N SER A 436 -16.60 -7.46 18.54
CA SER A 436 -15.62 -8.51 18.84
C SER A 436 -15.38 -8.66 20.35
N ILE A 437 -14.98 -9.86 20.77
CA ILE A 437 -14.47 -10.13 22.12
C ILE A 437 -12.95 -9.96 22.22
N LEU A 438 -12.28 -9.80 21.08
CA LEU A 438 -10.84 -9.59 20.95
C LEU A 438 -10.52 -8.19 20.39
N SER A 439 -9.38 -7.64 20.82
CA SER A 439 -8.74 -6.46 20.24
C SER A 439 -7.94 -6.81 18.97
N SER A 440 -7.39 -5.81 18.28
CA SER A 440 -6.45 -6.00 17.17
C SER A 440 -5.22 -6.84 17.54
N GLU A 441 -4.77 -6.78 18.79
CA GLU A 441 -3.66 -7.59 19.32
C GLU A 441 -4.09 -8.99 19.77
N SER A 442 -5.31 -9.43 19.42
CA SER A 442 -5.89 -10.71 19.84
C SER A 442 -5.99 -10.89 21.36
N THR A 443 -6.15 -9.79 22.11
CA THR A 443 -6.35 -9.80 23.57
C THR A 443 -7.82 -9.56 23.93
N SER A 444 -8.29 -10.18 25.01
CA SER A 444 -9.69 -10.05 25.45
C SER A 444 -10.01 -8.59 25.81
N VAL A 445 -11.12 -8.07 25.28
CA VAL A 445 -11.60 -6.71 25.59
C VAL A 445 -12.63 -6.71 26.72
N PRO A 446 -12.73 -5.61 27.51
CA PRO A 446 -13.83 -5.44 28.46
C PRO A 446 -15.16 -5.37 27.71
N HIS A 447 -16.20 -5.96 28.28
CA HIS A 447 -17.51 -6.01 27.64
C HIS A 447 -18.25 -4.69 27.76
N ASP A 448 -18.76 -4.19 26.64
CA ASP A 448 -19.57 -2.99 26.55
C ASP A 448 -21.04 -3.33 26.83
N THR A 449 -21.42 -3.25 28.11
CA THR A 449 -22.79 -3.55 28.55
C THR A 449 -23.78 -2.43 28.23
N GLU A 450 -23.31 -1.24 27.85
CA GLU A 450 -24.18 -0.16 27.37
C GLU A 450 -24.65 -0.45 25.94
N LEU A 451 -23.73 -0.92 25.09
CA LEU A 451 -24.04 -1.29 23.72
C LEU A 451 -24.76 -2.64 23.62
N LEU A 452 -24.30 -3.65 24.37
CA LEU A 452 -24.77 -5.04 24.25
C LEU A 452 -25.75 -5.47 25.34
N GLY A 453 -26.07 -4.59 26.28
CA GLY A 453 -26.95 -4.85 27.41
C GLY A 453 -26.30 -5.63 28.57
N PRO A 454 -27.07 -5.96 29.62
CA PRO A 454 -26.56 -6.43 30.90
C PRO A 454 -25.89 -7.81 30.88
N GLN A 455 -26.24 -8.69 29.93
CA GLN A 455 -25.58 -9.99 29.73
C GLN A 455 -24.62 -9.97 28.53
N GLY A 456 -24.45 -8.79 27.92
CA GLY A 456 -23.69 -8.61 26.70
C GLY A 456 -22.22 -8.98 26.85
N LYS A 457 -21.66 -9.61 25.82
CA LYS A 457 -20.23 -9.95 25.74
C LYS A 457 -19.66 -9.45 24.43
N GLY A 458 -18.54 -8.76 24.54
CA GLY A 458 -17.85 -8.10 23.43
C GLY A 458 -17.93 -6.59 23.54
N ALA A 459 -17.28 -5.91 22.61
CA ALA A 459 -17.33 -4.46 22.46
C ALA A 459 -17.24 -4.10 20.98
N ARG A 460 -17.45 -2.82 20.66
CA ARG A 460 -17.17 -2.32 19.32
C ARG A 460 -15.70 -2.57 18.99
N TYR A 461 -15.47 -3.25 17.88
CA TYR A 461 -14.12 -3.48 17.38
C TYR A 461 -13.53 -2.17 16.86
N LYS A 462 -12.30 -1.89 17.24
CA LYS A 462 -11.51 -0.77 16.74
C LYS A 462 -10.23 -1.33 16.14
N ASP A 463 -9.96 -0.91 14.92
CA ASP A 463 -8.78 -1.33 14.18
C ASP A 463 -7.89 -0.09 14.02
N PRO A 464 -6.80 0.06 14.80
CA PRO A 464 -5.97 1.24 14.73
C PRO A 464 -5.41 1.46 13.32
N ASP A 465 -5.04 0.38 12.63
CA ASP A 465 -4.54 0.45 11.25
C ASP A 465 -5.62 0.93 10.27
N PHE A 466 -6.91 0.77 10.60
CA PHE A 466 -8.02 1.28 9.79
C PHE A 466 -8.42 2.71 10.16
N ASP A 467 -8.37 3.02 11.45
CA ASP A 467 -8.69 4.34 11.98
C ASP A 467 -7.64 5.37 11.52
N ASP A 468 -6.40 4.93 11.28
CA ASP A 468 -5.30 5.73 10.72
C ASP A 468 -5.35 5.86 9.18
N LEU A 469 -6.25 5.16 8.48
CA LEU A 469 -6.41 5.33 7.03
C LEU A 469 -7.04 6.69 6.71
N ASP A 470 -6.61 7.28 5.61
CA ASP A 470 -7.26 8.47 5.04
C ASP A 470 -8.74 8.17 4.72
N GLU A 471 -9.58 9.21 4.71
CA GLU A 471 -11.01 9.05 4.40
C GLU A 471 -11.23 8.50 2.98
N ASP A 472 -10.34 8.87 2.06
CA ASP A 472 -10.36 8.48 0.64
C ASP A 472 -9.60 7.17 0.35
N ASP A 473 -9.16 6.41 1.37
CA ASP A 473 -8.44 5.16 1.13
C ASP A 473 -9.40 4.06 0.58
N PRO A 474 -9.09 3.44 -0.58
CA PRO A 474 -9.93 2.41 -1.20
C PRO A 474 -10.16 1.16 -0.34
N VAL A 475 -9.30 0.89 0.64
CA VAL A 475 -9.47 -0.22 1.59
C VAL A 475 -10.75 -0.06 2.42
N ARG A 476 -11.22 1.18 2.65
CA ARG A 476 -12.46 1.43 3.41
C ARG A 476 -13.70 0.80 2.78
N LEU A 477 -13.79 0.83 1.45
CA LEU A 477 -14.91 0.20 0.70
C LEU A 477 -14.89 -1.32 0.79
N GLN A 478 -13.74 -1.91 1.08
CA GLN A 478 -13.52 -3.36 1.04
C GLN A 478 -13.74 -4.04 2.40
N LYS A 479 -13.89 -3.29 3.50
CA LYS A 479 -14.18 -3.86 4.83
C LYS A 479 -15.66 -3.87 5.20
N SER A 480 -16.53 -3.23 4.40
CA SER A 480 -17.96 -3.20 4.66
C SER A 480 -18.70 -4.29 3.89
N LEU A 481 -19.80 -4.81 4.46
CA LEU A 481 -20.77 -5.64 3.71
C LEU A 481 -21.60 -4.79 2.74
N ILE A 482 -21.85 -3.53 3.09
CA ILE A 482 -22.68 -2.61 2.31
C ILE A 482 -21.80 -1.60 1.60
N TYR A 483 -22.12 -1.30 0.34
CA TYR A 483 -21.52 -0.19 -0.38
C TYR A 483 -22.25 1.11 -0.05
N THR A 484 -21.60 2.01 0.69
CA THR A 484 -22.14 3.33 1.05
C THR A 484 -21.15 4.41 0.67
N LEU A 485 -21.52 5.26 -0.29
CA LEU A 485 -20.78 6.49 -0.62
C LEU A 485 -21.32 7.71 0.14
N ASP A 486 -22.53 7.62 0.72
CA ASP A 486 -23.26 8.75 1.31
C ASP A 486 -22.57 9.36 2.55
N ASP A 487 -21.71 8.59 3.22
CA ASP A 487 -20.93 9.05 4.38
C ASP A 487 -19.60 9.73 3.98
N TYR A 488 -19.19 9.61 2.71
CA TYR A 488 -17.97 10.20 2.18
C TYR A 488 -18.31 11.53 1.50
N ASN A 489 -18.03 12.64 2.19
CA ASN A 489 -18.29 13.99 1.70
C ASN A 489 -17.28 14.35 0.62
N PHE A 490 -17.52 13.93 -0.62
CA PHE A 490 -16.79 14.44 -1.77
C PHE A 490 -17.14 15.93 -1.95
N ASP A 491 -16.36 16.82 -1.35
CA ASP A 491 -16.48 18.25 -1.57
C ASP A 491 -16.18 18.54 -3.05
N ALA A 492 -17.25 18.58 -3.86
CA ALA A 492 -17.23 18.85 -5.29
C ALA A 492 -16.81 20.29 -5.66
N SER A 493 -16.04 20.98 -4.80
CA SER A 493 -15.65 22.38 -4.97
C SER A 493 -14.27 22.60 -5.60
N THR A 494 -13.51 21.53 -5.86
CA THR A 494 -12.19 21.63 -6.53
C THR A 494 -12.25 21.33 -8.03
N ILE A 495 -13.38 21.60 -8.69
CA ILE A 495 -13.36 21.79 -10.16
C ILE A 495 -12.85 23.21 -10.42
N SER A 496 -11.54 23.41 -10.22
CA SER A 496 -10.84 24.58 -10.74
C SER A 496 -10.81 24.46 -12.25
N THR A 497 -11.69 25.23 -12.88
CA THR A 497 -11.72 25.43 -14.33
C THR A 497 -10.44 26.17 -14.72
N PHE A 498 -9.40 25.45 -15.15
CA PHE A 498 -8.25 26.05 -15.80
C PHE A 498 -8.67 26.58 -17.18
N SER A 499 -8.74 27.90 -17.30
CA SER A 499 -8.65 28.61 -18.57
C SER A 499 -7.25 29.25 -18.60
N PRO A 500 -6.40 28.96 -19.59
CA PRO A 500 -5.06 29.53 -19.64
C PRO A 500 -5.13 30.87 -20.36
N ASP A 501 -5.11 31.98 -19.62
CA ASP A 501 -4.70 33.26 -20.17
C ASP A 501 -3.33 33.61 -19.58
N PHE A 502 -2.34 33.57 -20.48
CA PHE A 502 -1.02 34.13 -20.28
C PHE A 502 -1.15 35.63 -20.00
N ASP A 503 -0.45 36.14 -18.98
CA ASP A 503 0.22 37.43 -19.05
C ASP A 503 1.34 37.52 -17.99
N GLU A 504 2.50 37.94 -18.48
CA GLU A 504 3.74 38.26 -17.76
C GLU A 504 3.56 39.59 -17.00
N ASP A 505 4.33 39.77 -15.91
CA ASP A 505 4.46 40.96 -15.05
C ASP A 505 3.37 41.22 -13.98
N THR A 506 3.70 40.90 -12.72
CA THR A 506 3.86 41.90 -11.63
C THR A 506 4.12 41.22 -10.27
N LEU A 507 5.05 41.83 -9.53
CA LEU A 507 5.40 41.50 -8.15
C LEU A 507 4.37 42.10 -7.17
N ALA A 508 4.14 41.32 -6.10
CA ALA A 508 3.58 41.66 -4.78
C ALA A 508 2.06 41.55 -4.59
N GLU A 509 1.64 40.60 -3.76
CA GLU A 509 0.98 40.85 -2.47
C GLU A 509 0.93 39.54 -1.66
N PHE A 510 1.57 39.54 -0.48
CA PHE A 510 1.51 38.45 0.49
C PHE A 510 0.58 38.95 1.62
N GLU A 511 -0.68 38.55 1.59
CA GLU A 511 -1.56 38.63 2.76
C GLU A 511 -1.59 37.30 3.50
N SER A 512 -1.49 37.43 4.81
CA SER A 512 -1.45 36.38 5.81
C SER A 512 -2.79 35.67 5.95
N HIS A 513 -2.83 34.38 5.62
CA HIS A 513 -3.74 33.44 6.25
C HIS A 513 -2.96 32.24 6.80
N GLN A 514 -2.94 32.18 8.14
CA GLN A 514 -2.49 31.02 8.89
C GLN A 514 -3.55 29.91 8.74
N SER A 515 -3.14 28.79 8.15
CA SER A 515 -3.83 27.49 8.25
C SER A 515 -2.89 26.55 9.00
N PRO A 516 -3.35 25.80 10.02
CA PRO A 516 -2.53 24.79 10.65
C PRO A 516 -2.72 23.47 9.90
N THR A 517 -1.72 23.02 9.16
CA THR A 517 -1.67 21.64 8.66
C THR A 517 -0.35 21.02 9.12
N THR A 518 -0.38 20.44 10.31
CA THR A 518 0.52 19.35 10.67
C THR A 518 0.02 18.10 9.94
N ASN A 519 0.42 17.91 8.69
CA ASN A 519 0.36 16.59 8.07
C ASN A 519 1.67 15.89 8.40
N GLN A 520 1.63 15.01 9.39
CA GLN A 520 2.58 13.91 9.46
C GLN A 520 2.25 13.00 8.28
N GLU A 521 3.11 13.01 7.26
CA GLU A 521 3.04 12.06 6.16
C GLU A 521 3.29 10.64 6.69
N SER A 522 2.20 9.96 7.03
CA SER A 522 2.19 8.51 7.22
C SER A 522 1.92 7.90 5.85
N ARG A 523 2.98 7.34 5.25
CA ARG A 523 2.95 6.67 3.94
C ARG A 523 1.81 5.65 3.89
N SER A 524 0.78 5.93 3.09
CA SER A 524 -0.26 4.96 2.76
C SER A 524 0.36 3.83 1.93
N ARG A 525 0.07 2.58 2.30
CA ARG A 525 0.73 1.38 1.74
C ARG A 525 0.30 1.02 0.30
N LEU A 526 -0.47 1.87 -0.39
CA LEU A 526 -1.09 1.51 -1.68
C LEU A 526 -0.98 2.56 -2.80
N SER A 527 -0.37 3.73 -2.61
CA SER A 527 -0.36 4.80 -3.64
C SER A 527 1.01 5.20 -4.18
N SER A 528 2.08 4.44 -3.95
CA SER A 528 3.44 4.83 -4.35
C SER A 528 3.77 4.73 -5.87
N PHE A 529 2.77 4.79 -6.77
CA PHE A 529 3.03 4.70 -8.23
C PHE A 529 2.58 5.89 -9.07
N ALA A 530 1.97 6.92 -8.48
CA ALA A 530 1.78 8.20 -9.17
C ALA A 530 3.04 9.06 -8.99
N SER A 531 3.93 9.04 -9.99
CA SER A 531 4.99 10.03 -10.10
C SER A 531 4.35 11.38 -10.44
N ASP A 532 4.17 12.22 -9.42
CA ASP A 532 3.69 13.59 -9.59
C ASP A 532 4.85 14.48 -10.06
N ASP A 533 5.29 14.28 -11.31
CA ASP A 533 6.28 15.13 -11.96
C ASP A 533 5.60 16.38 -12.52
N SER A 534 5.22 17.29 -11.62
CA SER A 534 4.82 18.64 -12.02
C SER A 534 6.06 19.49 -12.28
N GLY A 535 6.59 19.31 -13.49
CA GLY A 535 7.72 20.07 -14.04
C GLY A 535 7.46 21.58 -14.16
N ASN A 536 7.64 22.31 -13.07
CA ASN A 536 7.79 23.76 -13.08
C ASN A 536 9.17 24.17 -12.55
N GLY A 537 10.21 23.83 -13.34
CA GLY A 537 11.59 24.22 -13.12
C GLY A 537 11.78 25.74 -13.28
N GLY A 538 11.66 26.45 -12.17
CA GLY A 538 12.07 27.84 -12.04
C GLY A 538 12.94 27.99 -10.81
N SER A 539 13.95 28.87 -10.87
CA SER A 539 14.93 29.13 -9.78
C SER A 539 14.35 29.37 -8.38
N GLY A 540 13.03 29.59 -8.26
CA GLY A 540 12.31 29.66 -6.99
C GLY A 540 12.10 28.32 -6.30
N SER A 541 11.94 27.21 -7.04
CA SER A 541 11.81 25.85 -6.49
C SER A 541 13.07 25.44 -5.74
N PHE A 542 14.24 25.56 -6.40
CA PHE A 542 15.56 25.34 -5.78
C PHE A 542 15.76 26.15 -4.50
N LEU A 543 15.49 27.46 -4.54
CA LEU A 543 15.73 28.33 -3.38
C LEU A 543 14.87 27.95 -2.17
N SER A 544 13.62 27.54 -2.39
CA SER A 544 12.72 27.16 -1.30
C SER A 544 13.15 25.85 -0.66
N GLU A 545 13.40 24.83 -1.48
CA GLU A 545 13.78 23.48 -1.05
C GLU A 545 15.16 23.48 -0.38
N ALA A 546 16.14 24.16 -1.00
CA ALA A 546 17.49 24.26 -0.48
C ALA A 546 17.56 25.05 0.85
N VAL A 547 16.73 26.08 1.02
CA VAL A 547 16.65 26.81 2.29
C VAL A 547 15.96 25.99 3.37
N HIS A 548 14.96 25.17 3.00
CA HIS A 548 14.26 24.32 3.96
C HIS A 548 15.16 23.20 4.50
N GLY A 549 15.82 22.44 3.61
CA GLY A 549 16.76 21.38 4.01
C GLY A 549 17.89 21.90 4.90
N LEU A 550 18.52 23.01 4.51
CA LEU A 550 19.56 23.64 5.32
C LEU A 550 19.05 24.15 6.67
N LEU A 551 17.81 24.64 6.75
CA LEU A 551 17.22 25.07 8.02
C LEU A 551 16.98 23.88 8.96
N ASP A 552 16.55 22.74 8.45
CA ASP A 552 16.30 21.54 9.26
C ASP A 552 17.63 20.93 9.74
N ALA A 553 18.66 20.93 8.89
CA ALA A 553 20.03 20.59 9.28
C ALA A 553 20.56 21.50 10.41
N LEU A 554 20.30 22.81 10.31
CA LEU A 554 20.66 23.81 11.32
C LEU A 554 19.81 23.74 12.61
N ARG A 555 18.59 23.18 12.57
CA ARG A 555 17.72 22.98 13.74
C ARG A 555 18.06 21.74 14.55
N GLY A 556 18.76 20.78 13.95
CA GLY A 556 19.04 19.49 14.57
C GLY A 556 18.11 18.36 14.13
N GLU A 557 17.18 18.65 13.22
CA GLU A 557 16.21 17.68 12.69
C GLU A 557 16.78 16.90 11.49
N GLY A 558 17.78 17.47 10.80
CA GLY A 558 18.55 16.82 9.73
C GLY A 558 19.83 16.11 10.18
N GLY A 559 20.45 15.40 9.22
CA GLY A 559 21.70 14.64 9.37
C GLY A 559 22.96 15.50 9.65
N ASP A 560 24.15 14.91 9.49
CA ASP A 560 25.41 15.64 9.59
C ASP A 560 25.60 16.58 8.39
N PHE A 561 26.36 17.67 8.55
CA PHE A 561 26.58 18.68 7.50
C PHE A 561 27.29 18.10 6.26
N ASP A 562 28.03 17.01 6.41
CA ASP A 562 28.60 16.28 5.26
C ASP A 562 27.52 15.57 4.41
N SER A 563 26.44 15.09 5.03
CA SER A 563 25.30 14.49 4.32
C SER A 563 24.45 15.57 3.67
N GLU A 564 24.17 16.64 4.41
CA GLU A 564 23.45 17.82 3.92
C GLU A 564 24.18 18.44 2.72
N LYS A 565 25.52 18.46 2.74
CA LYS A 565 26.32 18.94 1.62
C LYS A 565 26.11 18.13 0.36
N LEU A 566 26.00 16.80 0.46
CA LEU A 566 25.73 15.95 -0.69
C LEU A 566 24.32 16.17 -1.24
N GLU A 567 23.32 16.29 -0.36
CA GLU A 567 21.94 16.57 -0.75
C GLU A 567 21.81 17.93 -1.43
N PHE A 568 22.38 18.97 -0.83
CA PHE A 568 22.37 20.33 -1.39
C PHE A 568 23.12 20.41 -2.74
N MET A 569 24.25 19.70 -2.89
CA MET A 569 24.95 19.62 -4.17
C MET A 569 24.19 18.82 -5.24
N SER A 570 23.50 17.74 -4.84
CA SER A 570 22.61 16.99 -5.73
C SER A 570 21.46 17.86 -6.20
N LEU A 571 20.83 18.61 -5.29
CA LEU A 571 19.75 19.54 -5.57
C LEU A 571 20.21 20.66 -6.50
N ARG A 572 21.44 21.17 -6.31
CA ARG A 572 22.06 22.14 -7.23
C ARG A 572 22.18 21.58 -8.64
N LEU A 573 22.66 20.34 -8.79
CA LEU A 573 22.85 19.68 -10.08
C LEU A 573 21.52 19.37 -10.76
N ALA A 574 20.51 18.94 -10.00
CA ALA A 574 19.18 18.64 -10.52
C ALA A 574 18.49 19.88 -11.11
N ASN A 575 18.69 21.05 -10.48
CA ASN A 575 18.06 22.31 -10.87
C ASN A 575 18.94 23.19 -11.79
N ASP A 576 20.13 22.73 -12.18
CA ASP A 576 21.15 23.54 -12.88
C ASP A 576 21.37 24.91 -12.20
N ALA A 577 21.39 24.92 -10.87
CA ALA A 577 21.36 26.15 -10.09
C ALA A 577 22.72 26.86 -10.15
N SER A 578 22.70 28.12 -10.62
CA SER A 578 23.91 28.97 -10.67
C SER A 578 24.54 29.18 -9.30
N ASP A 579 25.84 29.47 -9.27
CA ASP A 579 26.54 29.77 -8.02
C ASP A 579 25.88 30.93 -7.26
N VAL A 580 25.31 31.93 -7.96
CA VAL A 580 24.58 33.04 -7.33
C VAL A 580 23.35 32.55 -6.55
N ALA A 581 22.62 31.57 -7.10
CA ALA A 581 21.46 30.98 -6.43
C ALA A 581 21.89 30.15 -5.20
N VAL A 582 23.00 29.42 -5.31
CA VAL A 582 23.59 28.66 -4.20
C VAL A 582 24.00 29.58 -3.06
N ARG A 583 24.77 30.64 -3.34
CA ARG A 583 25.19 31.63 -2.33
C ARG A 583 23.98 32.26 -1.63
N ARG A 584 22.95 32.58 -2.40
CA ARG A 584 21.70 33.14 -1.89
C ARG A 584 20.94 32.15 -1.00
N ALA A 585 20.87 30.87 -1.35
CA ALA A 585 20.22 29.84 -0.53
C ALA A 585 20.94 29.67 0.81
N VAL A 586 22.26 29.48 0.79
CA VAL A 586 23.09 29.33 2.00
C VAL A 586 22.97 30.55 2.90
N ALA A 587 23.14 31.76 2.35
CA ALA A 587 23.01 33.00 3.11
C ALA A 587 21.61 33.16 3.73
N THR A 588 20.56 32.81 2.98
CA THR A 588 19.17 32.94 3.46
C THR A 588 18.86 31.94 4.58
N ALA A 589 19.32 30.69 4.48
CA ALA A 589 19.10 29.66 5.50
C ALA A 589 19.79 30.02 6.83
N PHE A 590 21.08 30.38 6.78
CA PHE A 590 21.85 30.75 7.97
C PHE A 590 21.31 32.01 8.66
N VAL A 591 20.91 33.02 7.88
CA VAL A 591 20.29 34.23 8.44
C VAL A 591 18.91 33.93 9.03
N ARG A 592 18.08 33.11 8.36
CA ARG A 592 16.76 32.72 8.90
C ARG A 592 16.90 31.99 10.23
N ARG A 593 17.82 31.02 10.33
CA ARG A 593 18.11 30.34 11.60
C ARG A 593 18.55 31.31 12.68
N ALA A 594 19.44 32.24 12.35
CA ALA A 594 19.90 33.24 13.31
C ALA A 594 18.75 34.10 13.82
N VAL A 595 17.80 34.46 12.95
CA VAL A 595 16.59 35.23 13.32
C VAL A 595 15.62 34.40 14.18
N GLU A 596 15.49 33.09 13.97
CA GLU A 596 14.72 32.20 14.85
C GLU A 596 15.29 32.21 16.28
N LEU A 597 16.61 32.09 16.40
CA LEU A 597 17.31 32.13 17.69
C LEU A 597 17.15 33.46 18.43
N LEU A 598 16.94 34.56 17.71
CA LEU A 598 16.64 35.88 18.28
C LEU A 598 15.21 36.02 18.83
N LYS A 599 14.30 35.09 18.49
CA LYS A 599 12.86 35.17 18.74
C LYS A 599 12.29 34.13 19.70
N VAL A 600 13.11 33.17 20.18
CA VAL A 600 12.65 32.11 21.08
C VAL A 600 11.91 32.69 22.30
N ASP A 601 10.66 32.24 22.52
CA ASP A 601 9.76 32.76 23.56
C ASP A 601 10.38 32.59 24.96
N GLY A 602 10.75 33.70 25.59
CA GLY A 602 11.16 33.77 27.00
C GLY A 602 12.33 34.70 27.26
N GLU A 603 13.38 34.66 26.41
CA GLU A 603 14.52 35.57 26.35
C GLU A 603 15.37 35.19 25.11
N GLY A 604 15.06 35.77 23.94
CA GLY A 604 15.81 35.51 22.70
C GLY A 604 17.29 35.85 22.84
N LEU A 605 18.16 35.15 22.11
CA LEU A 605 19.62 35.34 22.19
C LEU A 605 20.00 36.77 21.73
N GLU A 606 21.13 37.28 22.24
CA GLU A 606 21.72 38.52 21.69
C GLU A 606 22.27 38.27 20.27
N PRO A 607 22.29 39.29 19.37
CA PRO A 607 22.77 39.14 17.98
C PRO A 607 24.14 38.48 17.84
N SER A 608 25.10 38.81 18.71
CA SER A 608 26.42 38.17 18.71
C SER A 608 26.34 36.69 19.08
N LYS A 609 25.59 36.34 20.13
CA LYS A 609 25.44 34.95 20.55
C LYS A 609 24.66 34.12 19.54
N ALA A 610 23.64 34.69 18.89
CA ALA A 610 22.89 34.03 17.82
C ALA A 610 23.78 33.77 16.59
N ALA A 611 24.55 34.76 16.13
CA ALA A 611 25.48 34.61 15.02
C ALA A 611 26.53 33.52 15.28
N LYS A 612 27.13 33.50 16.47
CA LYS A 612 28.07 32.43 16.87
C LYS A 612 27.40 31.07 16.87
N THR A 613 26.20 30.98 17.45
CA THR A 613 25.49 29.70 17.60
C THR A 613 25.20 29.07 16.24
N VAL A 614 24.71 29.82 15.24
CA VAL A 614 24.41 29.27 13.91
C VAL A 614 25.65 28.71 13.20
N LEU A 615 26.84 29.30 13.42
CA LEU A 615 28.07 28.86 12.76
C LEU A 615 28.79 27.72 13.50
N THR A 616 28.70 27.67 14.84
CA THR A 616 29.52 26.76 15.66
C THR A 616 28.75 25.67 16.41
N GLU A 617 27.43 25.79 16.58
CA GLU A 617 26.63 24.83 17.37
C GLU A 617 26.59 23.45 16.71
N ARG A 618 26.58 23.41 15.38
CA ARG A 618 26.58 22.17 14.61
C ARG A 618 27.97 21.97 13.97
N PRO A 619 28.61 20.80 14.18
CA PRO A 619 29.89 20.52 13.55
C PRO A 619 29.72 20.54 12.02
N GLY A 620 30.69 21.12 11.31
CA GLY A 620 30.67 21.20 9.84
C GLY A 620 29.91 22.39 9.25
N ALA A 621 29.09 23.12 10.02
CA ALA A 621 28.35 24.29 9.52
C ALA A 621 29.29 25.39 9.00
N GLN A 622 30.37 25.68 9.73
CA GLN A 622 31.41 26.64 9.31
C GLN A 622 32.09 26.23 7.98
N THR A 623 32.48 24.95 7.88
CA THR A 623 33.15 24.38 6.70
C THR A 623 32.20 24.40 5.50
N PHE A 624 30.91 24.11 5.74
CA PHE A 624 29.88 24.18 4.70
C PHE A 624 29.73 25.61 4.14
N VAL A 625 29.68 26.62 5.00
CA VAL A 625 29.60 28.02 4.55
C VAL A 625 30.86 28.42 3.77
N ALA A 626 32.05 28.04 4.25
CA ALA A 626 33.30 28.35 3.56
C ALA A 626 33.37 27.68 2.17
N GLU A 627 33.10 26.39 2.07
CA GLU A 627 33.29 25.62 0.84
C GLU A 627 32.13 25.76 -0.16
N VAL A 628 30.88 25.90 0.33
CA VAL A 628 29.67 25.90 -0.52
C VAL A 628 29.06 27.31 -0.64
N GLY A 629 29.09 28.09 0.43
CA GLY A 629 28.58 29.47 0.44
C GLY A 629 29.54 30.46 -0.20
N VAL A 630 30.82 30.44 0.17
CA VAL A 630 31.83 31.32 -0.43
C VAL A 630 32.38 30.70 -1.71
N GLY A 631 32.88 29.46 -1.63
CA GLY A 631 33.39 28.72 -2.78
C GLY A 631 34.92 28.62 -2.77
N SER A 632 35.58 29.15 -3.81
CA SER A 632 37.03 29.02 -3.96
C SER A 632 37.85 30.02 -3.14
N GLY A 633 37.19 30.80 -2.27
CA GLY A 633 37.83 31.80 -1.41
C GLY A 633 38.31 33.06 -2.14
N SER A 634 37.98 33.27 -3.42
CA SER A 634 38.42 34.49 -4.12
C SER A 634 37.71 35.72 -3.56
N VAL A 635 38.42 36.87 -3.48
CA VAL A 635 37.87 38.14 -2.98
C VAL A 635 36.53 38.50 -3.63
N LYS A 636 36.38 38.25 -4.94
CA LYS A 636 35.13 38.50 -5.67
C LYS A 636 33.97 37.64 -5.15
N GLU A 637 34.21 36.37 -4.85
CA GLU A 637 33.17 35.48 -4.34
C GLU A 637 32.81 35.77 -2.89
N GLN A 638 33.79 36.17 -2.07
CA GLN A 638 33.57 36.66 -0.72
C GLN A 638 32.66 37.90 -0.72
N ILE A 639 32.87 38.85 -1.63
CA ILE A 639 32.00 40.03 -1.80
C ILE A 639 30.58 39.62 -2.20
N GLU A 640 30.42 38.70 -3.16
CA GLU A 640 29.09 38.22 -3.59
C GLU A 640 28.34 37.49 -2.46
N PHE A 641 29.04 36.70 -1.65
CA PHE A 641 28.45 36.05 -0.48
C PHE A 641 28.06 37.07 0.60
N ALA A 642 28.93 38.04 0.90
CA ALA A 642 28.63 39.12 1.85
C ALA A 642 27.39 39.95 1.42
N LEU A 643 27.26 40.24 0.12
CA LEU A 643 26.06 40.86 -0.45
C LEU A 643 24.81 39.99 -0.28
N ALA A 644 24.93 38.67 -0.44
CA ALA A 644 23.82 37.73 -0.23
C ALA A 644 23.37 37.69 1.24
N VAL A 645 24.31 37.68 2.19
CA VAL A 645 24.03 37.73 3.64
C VAL A 645 23.36 39.06 4.03
N GLN A 646 23.86 40.19 3.52
CA GLN A 646 23.24 41.50 3.72
C GLN A 646 21.79 41.52 3.20
N ARG A 647 21.55 41.01 1.96
CA ARG A 647 20.21 40.93 1.36
C ARG A 647 19.27 40.03 2.18
N ALA A 648 19.76 38.91 2.70
CA ALA A 648 19.00 38.05 3.59
C ALA A 648 18.63 38.78 4.90
N CYS A 649 19.56 39.50 5.53
CA CYS A 649 19.29 40.30 6.73
C CYS A 649 18.26 41.41 6.48
N VAL A 650 18.32 42.09 5.33
CA VAL A 650 17.31 43.08 4.92
C VAL A 650 15.94 42.44 4.69
N SER A 651 15.89 41.24 4.09
CA SER A 651 14.63 40.51 3.92
C SER A 651 13.99 40.13 5.27
N SER A 652 14.82 39.84 6.28
CA SER A 652 14.40 39.57 7.66
C SER A 652 13.95 40.82 8.41
N ALA A 653 14.23 42.03 7.92
CA ALA A 653 13.77 43.29 8.52
C ALA A 653 12.24 43.48 8.45
N LYS A 654 11.53 42.62 7.70
CA LYS A 654 10.07 42.49 7.76
C LYS A 654 9.58 41.84 9.06
N VAL A 655 10.48 41.12 9.73
CA VAL A 655 10.19 40.19 10.84
C VAL A 655 10.86 40.65 12.14
N ILE A 656 11.98 41.37 12.06
CA ILE A 656 12.72 42.02 13.17
C ILE A 656 13.02 43.48 12.85
N GLU A 657 13.26 44.32 13.87
CA GLU A 657 13.63 45.73 13.65
C GLU A 657 14.94 45.87 12.84
N VAL A 658 15.00 46.86 11.94
CA VAL A 658 16.16 47.13 11.07
C VAL A 658 17.46 47.28 11.88
N ALA A 659 17.40 47.90 13.05
CA ALA A 659 18.55 48.05 13.94
C ALA A 659 19.06 46.69 14.48
N ARG A 660 18.15 45.76 14.81
CA ARG A 660 18.52 44.40 15.26
C ARG A 660 19.07 43.57 14.10
N ALA A 661 18.52 43.71 12.89
CA ALA A 661 19.04 43.07 11.69
C ALA A 661 20.45 43.57 11.33
N GLY A 662 20.70 44.88 11.48
CA GLY A 662 22.04 45.48 11.31
C GLY A 662 23.06 44.97 12.33
N ASN A 663 22.67 44.87 13.61
CA ASN A 663 23.54 44.29 14.63
C ASN A 663 23.82 42.80 14.39
N LEU A 664 22.85 42.06 13.85
CA LEU A 664 23.03 40.66 13.46
C LEU A 664 24.00 40.52 12.28
N LEU A 665 23.90 41.39 11.26
CA LEU A 665 24.83 41.39 10.14
C LEU A 665 26.27 41.64 10.61
N ALA A 666 26.48 42.66 11.44
CA ALA A 666 27.80 42.99 11.99
C ALA A 666 28.38 41.81 12.80
N ALA A 667 27.55 41.15 13.61
CA ALA A 667 27.94 39.96 14.37
C ALA A 667 28.27 38.76 13.47
N LEU A 668 27.50 38.54 12.40
CA LEU A 668 27.77 37.46 11.43
C LEU A 668 29.11 37.70 10.72
N PHE A 669 29.40 38.91 10.26
CA PHE A 669 30.70 39.23 9.64
C PHE A 669 31.86 39.13 10.62
N GLN A 670 31.69 39.59 11.86
CA GLN A 670 32.73 39.46 12.88
C GLN A 670 33.07 37.99 13.16
N HIS A 671 32.07 37.11 13.27
CA HIS A 671 32.31 35.68 13.50
C HIS A 671 32.78 34.95 12.23
N MET A 672 32.32 35.34 11.04
CA MET A 672 32.85 34.82 9.78
C MET A 672 34.32 35.19 9.57
N TYR A 673 34.75 36.37 10.03
CA TYR A 673 36.17 36.77 10.05
C TYR A 673 36.99 35.94 11.05
N GLN A 674 36.49 35.77 12.28
CA GLN A 674 37.16 34.98 13.32
C GLN A 674 37.35 33.51 12.95
N GLU A 675 36.41 32.93 12.20
CA GLU A 675 36.43 31.54 11.75
C GLU A 675 37.04 31.38 10.34
N GLU A 676 37.74 32.39 9.82
CA GLU A 676 38.44 32.36 8.52
C GLU A 676 37.53 32.06 7.29
N ILE A 677 36.24 32.39 7.38
CA ILE A 677 35.26 32.22 6.28
C ILE A 677 35.31 33.42 5.32
N LEU A 678 35.48 34.62 5.86
CA LEU A 678 35.66 35.87 5.11
C LEU A 678 36.97 36.52 5.53
N GLU A 679 37.79 36.90 4.56
CA GLU A 679 39.01 37.64 4.78
C GLU A 679 38.73 39.14 4.80
N GLU A 680 39.70 39.90 5.29
CA GLU A 680 39.65 41.36 5.38
C GLU A 680 39.30 42.01 4.03
N ASP A 681 40.03 41.64 2.97
CA ASP A 681 39.81 42.09 1.59
C ASP A 681 38.36 41.87 1.11
N GLY A 682 37.73 40.78 1.55
CA GLY A 682 36.34 40.44 1.21
C GLY A 682 35.34 41.38 1.88
N ILE A 683 35.57 41.72 3.16
CA ILE A 683 34.70 42.59 3.95
C ILE A 683 34.87 44.06 3.52
N LEU A 684 36.11 44.53 3.34
CA LEU A 684 36.41 45.87 2.84
C LEU A 684 35.92 46.04 1.40
N GLY A 685 36.10 45.02 0.56
CA GLY A 685 35.57 44.99 -0.81
C GLY A 685 34.03 45.10 -0.85
N TRP A 686 33.32 44.42 0.06
CA TRP A 686 31.86 44.55 0.22
C TRP A 686 31.46 45.96 0.69
N TRP A 687 32.25 46.57 1.58
CA TRP A 687 31.97 47.91 2.09
C TRP A 687 32.05 48.99 1.00
N ILE A 688 33.00 48.86 0.07
CA ILE A 688 33.19 49.80 -1.05
C ILE A 688 32.21 49.54 -2.20
N ASP A 689 31.66 48.33 -2.34
CA ASP A 689 30.75 47.95 -3.42
C ASP A 689 29.46 48.82 -3.42
N SER A 690 29.12 49.41 -4.57
CA SER A 690 27.95 50.26 -4.73
C SER A 690 26.64 49.50 -4.49
N ARG A 691 26.61 48.20 -4.81
CA ARG A 691 25.44 47.32 -4.71
C ARG A 691 25.02 47.07 -3.26
N ALA A 692 25.93 47.25 -2.30
CA ALA A 692 25.63 47.18 -0.88
C ALA A 692 24.84 48.41 -0.38
N SER A 693 24.67 49.45 -1.21
CA SER A 693 23.94 50.68 -0.92
C SER A 693 22.88 51.05 -1.99
N GLU A 694 22.73 50.21 -3.03
CA GLU A 694 21.79 50.38 -4.14
C GLU A 694 20.37 49.89 -3.80
N GLY A 695 19.36 50.65 -4.24
CA GLY A 695 17.94 50.33 -4.11
C GLY A 695 17.07 51.59 -4.12
N GLU A 696 15.87 51.51 -4.71
CA GLU A 696 14.86 52.59 -4.67
C GLU A 696 13.82 52.33 -3.58
N GLY A 697 13.34 53.39 -2.92
CA GLY A 697 12.32 53.32 -1.86
C GLY A 697 12.80 52.68 -0.55
N ALA A 698 11.86 52.09 0.20
CA ALA A 698 12.10 51.54 1.55
C ALA A 698 13.15 50.40 1.60
N GLN A 699 13.36 49.69 0.50
CA GLN A 699 14.38 48.62 0.42
C GLN A 699 15.80 49.19 0.40
N GLY A 700 16.02 50.32 -0.29
CA GLY A 700 17.31 51.02 -0.30
C GLY A 700 17.65 51.66 1.04
N GLU A 701 16.64 52.20 1.75
CA GLU A 701 16.81 52.73 3.11
C GLU A 701 17.18 51.64 4.12
N ASN A 702 16.54 50.48 4.06
CA ASN A 702 16.88 49.33 4.90
C ASN A 702 18.27 48.77 4.57
N MET A 703 18.67 48.74 3.30
CA MET A 703 20.01 48.29 2.89
C MET A 703 21.11 49.16 3.49
N ARG A 704 20.92 50.49 3.46
CA ARG A 704 21.84 51.47 4.07
C ARG A 704 21.83 51.38 5.59
N GLY A 705 20.65 51.25 6.20
CA GLY A 705 20.51 51.18 7.66
C GLY A 705 21.14 49.93 8.28
N VAL A 706 21.06 48.78 7.60
CA VAL A 706 21.73 47.53 8.02
C VAL A 706 23.25 47.64 7.80
N LYS A 707 23.69 48.21 6.67
CA LYS A 707 25.11 48.42 6.36
C LYS A 707 25.79 49.34 7.39
N GLU A 708 25.17 50.46 7.75
CA GLU A 708 25.74 51.45 8.68
C GLU A 708 26.11 50.86 10.05
N LYS A 709 25.43 49.80 10.50
CA LYS A 709 25.76 49.09 11.74
C LYS A 709 27.07 48.30 11.69
N CYS A 710 27.56 47.98 10.50
CA CYS A 710 28.85 47.32 10.31
C CYS A 710 30.02 48.31 10.31
N LYS A 711 29.78 49.63 10.35
CA LYS A 711 30.82 50.65 10.27
C LYS A 711 31.90 50.49 11.35
N VAL A 712 31.51 50.18 12.59
CA VAL A 712 32.46 49.99 13.70
C VAL A 712 33.40 48.80 13.46
N LEU A 713 32.94 47.76 12.77
CA LEU A 713 33.77 46.61 12.41
C LEU A 713 34.73 46.97 11.27
N VAL A 714 34.26 47.75 10.29
CA VAL A 714 35.07 48.20 9.15
C VAL A 714 36.16 49.18 9.59
N ASP A 715 35.80 50.20 10.38
CA ASP A 715 36.76 51.16 10.93
C ASP A 715 37.85 50.42 11.76
N TRP A 716 37.50 49.34 12.47
CA TRP A 716 38.46 48.51 13.19
C TRP A 716 39.37 47.67 12.30
N LEU A 717 38.87 47.17 11.15
CA LEU A 717 39.68 46.44 10.17
C LEU A 717 40.65 47.40 9.46
N GLU A 718 40.18 48.57 9.02
CA GLU A 718 41.02 49.61 8.40
C GLU A 718 42.14 50.10 9.34
N ASP A 719 41.84 50.29 10.64
CA ASP A 719 42.84 50.68 11.64
C ASP A 719 43.86 49.55 11.96
N ALA A 720 43.45 48.28 11.82
CA ALA A 720 44.34 47.13 12.04
C ALA A 720 45.32 46.91 10.87
N GLU A 721 44.90 47.21 9.64
CA GLU A 721 45.75 47.17 8.42
C GLU A 721 46.89 48.20 8.50
N GLU A 722 46.61 49.40 9.03
CA GLU A 722 47.62 50.47 9.20
C GLU A 722 48.73 50.05 10.19
N GLU A 723 48.42 49.31 11.27
CA GLU A 723 49.41 48.85 12.26
C GLU A 723 50.32 47.70 11.74
N ASP A 724 49.80 46.77 10.93
CA ASP A 724 50.61 45.68 10.34
C ASP A 724 51.49 46.16 9.17
N SER A 725 51.08 47.23 8.47
CA SER A 725 51.88 47.83 7.39
C SER A 725 53.14 48.57 7.91
N ASP A 726 53.07 49.15 9.11
CA ASP A 726 54.16 49.89 9.76
C ASP A 726 55.26 48.99 10.35
N GLU A 727 55.00 47.68 10.57
CA GLU A 727 56.03 46.71 10.99
C GLU A 727 56.84 46.09 9.83
N SER A 728 56.45 46.35 8.57
CA SER A 728 57.13 45.78 7.39
C SER A 728 58.23 46.68 6.77
N ASP A 729 58.41 47.90 7.29
CA ASP A 729 59.46 48.85 6.86
C ASP A 729 60.68 48.88 7.80
N ASP A 730 60.77 47.99 8.79
CA ASP A 730 61.96 47.81 9.66
C ASP A 730 62.41 46.31 9.75
N GLU A 731 62.74 45.67 8.61
CA GLU A 731 63.80 44.63 8.51
C GLU A 731 64.43 44.48 7.11
#